data_AF-A0A7G8GQB2-F1
#
_entry.id   AF-A0A7G8GQB2-F1
#
_cell.length_a   1.000
_cell.length_b   1.000
_cell.length_c   1.000
_cell.angle_alpha   90.00
_cell.angle_beta   90.00
_cell.angle_gamma   90.00
#
_symmetry.space_group_name_H-M   'P 1'
#
loop_
_entity.id
_entity.type
_entity.pdbx_description
1 polymer ?
#
loop_
_entity_poly.entity_id
_entity_poly.type
_entity_poly.pdbx_seq_one_letter_code
_entity_poly.pdbx_strand_id
1 'polypeptide(L)'
;MANNARSSKGQEPCLRVIPLGGLHEIGKNTCVFEYGDDLMLVDAGLAFPSDGMHGVNVVLPDTSFLRENQKRIRGMIVTHGHEDHIGGIAHHLKHFNIPVIYGPRLALSMLTGKMDEAGVRDRTTLQTVGPRDVVKVGQHFSVEFIRNTHSMADSFSLAISTPVGTVIFTGDFKFDHTPVDGENFDMARLAHHGDKGVLCLFSDSTNSEVPGFCPPERSVFPNLDRHIANAEGRVIVTTFASSIHRVSMILELALKNGRKVGLLGRSMLNVIAKARELGYMRAPDELFVPIKQINDVPDRETLLLMTGSQGEPLAALSRISRGEHPQVKVKTTDTIIFSASPIPGNTISVVNTIDKLMMLGAKVVYGKGEGIHVSGHGFQEDQKLMLALTRPKFFVPVHGEHRMLVQHSRTGHSMGVPVDNTLIIDNGDVVELTPDSIRKGDAVKAGIELLDQSRNGIVDARVLKERQQLAEDGVVTILAAISTDGAMVAPPRVNLRGVVTTADARKMSLWVEREIKWVLENRWKQLCRNTGGKAPEVDWMGVQREVEVGLGRRMRRELQVEPLILCLVQPAPGGTPVYKGRADAEPDDRPAPRGRGGRGGGSPYGRRNGGGGGTPAPVRNNQGNGRSGSATPAPVRAVAATAVVEKVAPQPVAEKAAPAPEPEMPAGRTRRRRSAAS
;
A
#
# COMPACT_ATOMS: atom_id res chain seq x y z
N MET A 1 31.64 -21.55 29.94
CA MET A 1 31.03 -20.24 30.27
C MET A 1 29.55 -20.32 29.95
N ALA A 2 28.72 -19.78 30.84
CA ALA A 2 27.42 -20.33 31.21
C ALA A 2 26.32 -20.34 30.12
N ASN A 3 25.67 -21.51 29.99
CA ASN A 3 24.38 -21.72 29.35
C ASN A 3 23.31 -20.83 30.00
N ASN A 4 22.78 -19.88 29.25
CA ASN A 4 21.58 -19.14 29.66
C ASN A 4 20.33 -19.84 29.10
N ALA A 5 20.12 -21.08 29.52
CA ALA A 5 18.85 -21.78 29.34
C ALA A 5 17.87 -21.22 30.37
N ARG A 6 17.22 -20.09 30.05
CA ARG A 6 15.98 -19.72 30.72
C ARG A 6 14.90 -20.70 30.25
N SER A 7 14.78 -21.83 30.95
CA SER A 7 13.58 -22.65 30.87
C SER A 7 12.40 -21.81 31.34
N SER A 8 11.48 -21.47 30.45
CA SER A 8 10.20 -20.86 30.78
C SER A 8 9.39 -21.87 31.61
N LYS A 9 9.38 -21.68 32.93
CA LYS A 9 8.49 -22.41 33.83
C LYS A 9 7.04 -22.07 33.49
N GLY A 10 6.26 -23.06 33.06
CA GLY A 10 4.82 -23.13 33.29
C GLY A 10 3.88 -22.31 32.40
N GLN A 11 4.18 -22.10 31.11
CA GLN A 11 3.13 -21.69 30.17
C GLN A 11 2.38 -22.93 29.69
N GLU A 12 1.06 -22.91 29.83
CA GLU A 12 0.17 -23.92 29.26
C GLU A 12 0.41 -23.99 27.74
N PRO A 13 0.51 -25.20 27.14
CA PRO A 13 0.69 -25.34 25.71
C PRO A 13 -0.41 -24.60 24.94
N CYS A 14 -0.03 -23.60 24.14
CA CYS A 14 -0.95 -22.78 23.38
C CYS A 14 -0.52 -22.66 21.92
N LEU A 15 -1.49 -22.47 21.04
CA LEU A 15 -1.26 -22.09 19.65
C LEU A 15 -1.05 -20.59 19.58
N ARG A 16 0.01 -20.15 18.91
CA ARG A 16 0.29 -18.74 18.65
C ARG A 16 0.08 -18.45 17.16
N VAL A 17 -0.80 -17.50 16.85
CA VAL A 17 -1.03 -17.03 15.47
C VAL A 17 -0.54 -15.59 15.34
N ILE A 18 0.37 -15.34 14.40
CA ILE A 18 1.18 -14.13 14.34
C ILE A 18 1.17 -13.57 12.91
N PRO A 19 0.27 -12.63 12.59
CA PRO A 19 0.29 -11.93 11.31
C PRO A 19 1.48 -10.96 11.26
N LEU A 20 2.34 -11.11 10.27
CA LEU A 20 3.47 -10.19 10.00
C LEU A 20 3.11 -9.12 8.95
N GLY A 21 2.05 -9.33 8.19
CA GLY A 21 1.50 -8.42 7.20
C GLY A 21 0.06 -8.82 6.83
N GLY A 22 -0.71 -7.87 6.27
CA GLY A 22 -2.12 -8.09 5.87
C GLY A 22 -3.16 -7.45 6.81
N LEU A 23 -2.73 -6.83 7.91
CA LEU A 23 -3.60 -6.10 8.82
C LEU A 23 -3.38 -4.59 8.70
N HIS A 24 -4.49 -3.83 8.77
CA HIS A 24 -4.52 -2.38 8.59
C HIS A 24 -4.09 -1.90 7.21
N GLU A 25 -4.19 -2.79 6.23
CA GLU A 25 -3.80 -2.56 4.84
C GLU A 25 -4.46 -3.61 3.93
N ILE A 26 -4.30 -3.43 2.62
CA ILE A 26 -4.61 -4.45 1.61
C ILE A 26 -3.29 -4.81 0.93
N GLY A 27 -2.78 -6.00 1.22
CA GLY A 27 -1.50 -6.47 0.68
C GLY A 27 -0.63 -7.19 1.71
N LYS A 28 0.49 -7.75 1.23
CA LYS A 28 1.57 -8.33 2.04
C LYS A 28 1.13 -9.38 3.08
N ASN A 29 0.06 -10.11 2.80
CA ASN A 29 -0.48 -11.11 3.71
C ASN A 29 0.57 -12.19 4.03
N THR A 30 0.93 -12.28 5.30
CA THR A 30 1.92 -13.24 5.80
C THR A 30 1.54 -13.58 7.23
N CYS A 31 1.13 -14.82 7.48
CA CYS A 31 0.72 -15.27 8.80
C CYS A 31 1.55 -16.45 9.28
N VAL A 32 1.94 -16.45 10.56
CA VAL A 32 2.71 -17.54 11.17
C VAL A 32 1.83 -18.26 12.19
N PHE A 33 1.83 -19.58 12.12
CA PHE A 33 1.27 -20.47 13.12
C PHE A 33 2.42 -21.14 13.88
N GLU A 34 2.42 -20.99 15.20
CA GLU A 34 3.47 -21.48 16.09
C GLU A 34 2.86 -22.39 17.16
N TYR A 35 3.39 -23.60 17.28
CA TYR A 35 3.07 -24.53 18.37
C TYR A 35 4.32 -25.31 18.76
N GLY A 36 4.73 -25.19 20.03
CA GLY A 36 6.00 -25.77 20.48
C GLY A 36 7.19 -25.25 19.67
N ASP A 37 7.98 -26.17 19.11
CA ASP A 37 9.15 -25.84 18.28
C ASP A 37 8.86 -25.73 16.78
N ASP A 38 7.60 -25.82 16.36
CA ASP A 38 7.21 -25.81 14.95
C ASP A 38 6.58 -24.46 14.55
N LEU A 39 7.08 -23.91 13.43
CA LEU A 39 6.48 -22.79 12.71
C LEU A 39 5.95 -23.25 11.35
N MET A 40 4.70 -22.92 11.06
CA MET A 40 4.08 -23.04 9.74
C MET A 40 3.67 -21.65 9.25
N LEU A 41 4.04 -21.31 8.02
CA LEU A 41 3.61 -20.06 7.40
C LEU A 41 2.33 -20.30 6.58
N VAL A 42 1.46 -19.30 6.53
CA VAL A 42 0.33 -19.22 5.60
C VAL A 42 0.51 -17.93 4.80
N ASP A 43 0.73 -18.11 3.50
CA ASP A 43 1.07 -17.07 2.53
C ASP A 43 2.34 -16.26 2.88
N ALA A 44 2.90 -15.58 1.88
CA ALA A 44 3.90 -14.53 2.06
C ALA A 44 3.86 -13.55 0.88
N GLY A 45 2.95 -12.59 0.96
CA GLY A 45 2.65 -11.62 -0.06
C GLY A 45 3.58 -10.43 -0.16
N LEU A 46 3.27 -9.57 -1.12
CA LEU A 46 3.79 -8.22 -1.21
C LEU A 46 2.68 -7.17 -1.23
N ALA A 47 3.02 -5.92 -1.02
CA ALA A 47 2.16 -4.76 -1.25
C ALA A 47 2.81 -3.80 -2.25
N PHE A 48 1.98 -2.99 -2.88
CA PHE A 48 2.45 -1.94 -3.79
C PHE A 48 2.79 -0.66 -3.00
N PRO A 49 3.81 0.10 -3.44
CA PRO A 49 4.20 1.35 -2.78
C PRO A 49 3.11 2.42 -2.90
N SER A 50 2.99 3.26 -1.88
CA SER A 50 2.17 4.48 -1.94
C SER A 50 2.92 5.62 -2.64
N ASP A 51 2.22 6.69 -3.01
CA ASP A 51 2.79 7.85 -3.75
C ASP A 51 4.02 8.48 -3.08
N GLY A 52 4.06 8.48 -1.75
CA GLY A 52 5.20 9.00 -0.97
C GLY A 52 6.42 8.08 -0.90
N MET A 53 6.32 6.84 -1.38
CA MET A 53 7.41 5.84 -1.33
C MET A 53 8.32 5.96 -2.56
N HIS A 54 8.94 7.13 -2.74
CA HIS A 54 9.73 7.45 -3.92
C HIS A 54 10.85 6.43 -4.20
N GLY A 55 10.85 5.88 -5.41
CA GLY A 55 11.84 4.90 -5.88
C GLY A 55 11.78 3.55 -5.16
N VAL A 56 10.65 3.22 -4.55
CA VAL A 56 10.31 1.86 -4.08
C VAL A 56 9.43 1.20 -5.14
N ASN A 57 9.63 -0.10 -5.37
CA ASN A 57 8.80 -0.88 -6.31
C ASN A 57 7.87 -1.85 -5.60
N VAL A 58 8.31 -2.39 -4.46
CA VAL A 58 7.59 -3.42 -3.71
C VAL A 58 7.76 -3.16 -2.22
N VAL A 59 6.70 -3.39 -1.45
CA VAL A 59 6.70 -3.36 0.01
C VAL A 59 6.49 -4.78 0.52
N LEU A 60 7.36 -5.24 1.42
CA LEU A 60 7.31 -6.55 2.05
C LEU A 60 7.11 -6.42 3.56
N PRO A 61 6.62 -7.46 4.26
CA PRO A 61 6.58 -7.45 5.71
C PRO A 61 8.00 -7.60 6.29
N ASP A 62 8.24 -7.02 7.46
CA ASP A 62 9.46 -7.29 8.25
C ASP A 62 9.46 -8.78 8.66
N THR A 63 10.50 -9.51 8.24
CA THR A 63 10.66 -10.95 8.52
C THR A 63 11.74 -11.25 9.56
N SER A 64 12.13 -10.28 10.39
CA SER A 64 13.13 -10.44 11.47
C SER A 64 12.81 -11.64 12.36
N PHE A 65 11.56 -11.76 12.80
CA PHE A 65 11.08 -12.90 13.61
C PHE A 65 11.34 -14.25 12.93
N LEU A 66 11.05 -14.37 11.63
CA LEU A 66 11.28 -15.60 10.87
C LEU A 66 12.77 -15.90 10.69
N ARG A 67 13.60 -14.88 10.48
CA ARG A 67 15.06 -15.03 10.32
C ARG A 67 15.72 -15.52 11.61
N GLU A 68 15.28 -15.01 12.75
CA GLU A 68 15.72 -15.44 14.08
C GLU A 68 15.27 -16.87 14.40
N ASN A 69 14.08 -17.27 13.91
CA ASN A 69 13.48 -18.58 14.18
C ASN A 69 13.56 -19.57 13.00
N GLN A 70 14.43 -19.32 12.01
CA GLN A 70 14.43 -20.05 10.74
C GLN A 70 14.54 -21.59 10.85
N LYS A 71 15.19 -22.10 11.91
CA LYS A 71 15.34 -23.55 12.16
C LYS A 71 14.03 -24.23 12.60
N ARG A 72 13.05 -23.45 13.05
CA ARG A 72 11.73 -23.91 13.51
C ARG A 72 10.72 -23.96 12.36
N ILE A 73 11.03 -23.35 11.21
CA ILE A 73 10.16 -23.37 10.02
C ILE A 73 10.07 -24.79 9.47
N ARG A 74 8.85 -25.31 9.37
CA ARG A 74 8.55 -26.65 8.85
C ARG A 74 8.01 -26.64 7.44
N GLY A 75 7.32 -25.58 7.06
CA GLY A 75 6.79 -25.41 5.72
C GLY A 75 5.88 -24.20 5.62
N MET A 76 5.35 -23.99 4.42
CA MET A 76 4.42 -22.92 4.09
C MET A 76 3.21 -23.49 3.37
N ILE A 77 2.05 -22.92 3.65
CA ILE A 77 0.81 -23.13 2.93
C ILE A 77 0.51 -21.89 2.09
N VAL A 78 0.14 -22.08 0.84
CA VAL A 78 -0.34 -21.02 -0.06
C VAL A 78 -1.83 -21.21 -0.27
N THR A 79 -2.62 -20.17 0.01
CA THR A 79 -4.08 -20.19 -0.15
C THR A 79 -4.48 -20.06 -1.62
N HIS A 80 -3.87 -19.11 -2.33
CA HIS A 80 -4.10 -18.83 -3.75
C HIS A 80 -2.94 -18.01 -4.36
N GLY A 81 -3.01 -17.70 -5.66
CA GLY A 81 -1.87 -17.18 -6.42
C GLY A 81 -1.79 -15.66 -6.63
N HIS A 82 -2.48 -14.83 -5.84
CA HIS A 82 -2.35 -13.38 -5.95
C HIS A 82 -1.01 -12.86 -5.42
N GLU A 83 -0.57 -11.70 -5.93
CA GLU A 83 0.73 -11.09 -5.56
C GLU A 83 0.83 -10.76 -4.06
N ASP A 84 -0.27 -10.34 -3.47
CA ASP A 84 -0.42 -10.10 -2.04
C ASP A 84 -0.48 -11.37 -1.18
N HIS A 85 -0.34 -12.55 -1.78
CA HIS A 85 -0.23 -13.84 -1.08
C HIS A 85 1.04 -14.61 -1.44
N ILE A 86 1.54 -14.53 -2.69
CA ILE A 86 2.75 -15.26 -3.12
C ILE A 86 3.92 -14.38 -3.55
N GLY A 87 3.70 -13.08 -3.73
CA GLY A 87 4.66 -12.18 -4.37
C GLY A 87 5.95 -11.97 -3.57
N GLY A 88 5.90 -12.13 -2.24
CA GLY A 88 7.06 -12.00 -1.35
C GLY A 88 7.90 -13.27 -1.22
N ILE A 89 7.36 -14.44 -1.55
CA ILE A 89 8.00 -15.75 -1.29
C ILE A 89 9.41 -15.84 -1.90
N ALA A 90 9.56 -15.47 -3.18
CA ALA A 90 10.86 -15.55 -3.86
C ALA A 90 11.92 -14.63 -3.24
N HIS A 91 11.51 -13.51 -2.64
CA HIS A 91 12.41 -12.64 -1.87
C HIS A 91 12.78 -13.29 -0.53
N HIS A 92 11.80 -13.78 0.22
CA HIS A 92 12.02 -14.42 1.51
C HIS A 92 12.95 -15.64 1.43
N LEU A 93 12.86 -16.44 0.36
CA LEU A 93 13.74 -17.58 0.11
C LEU A 93 15.22 -17.21 -0.05
N LYS A 94 15.55 -15.94 -0.31
CA LYS A 94 16.94 -15.43 -0.32
C LYS A 94 17.51 -15.26 1.10
N HIS A 95 16.65 -15.11 2.11
CA HIS A 95 17.05 -14.74 3.47
C HIS A 95 16.91 -15.88 4.47
N PHE A 96 15.95 -16.78 4.30
CA PHE A 96 15.76 -17.95 5.15
C PHE A 96 15.26 -19.16 4.35
N ASN A 97 15.31 -20.34 4.96
CA ASN A 97 14.90 -21.58 4.33
C ASN A 97 13.44 -21.90 4.64
N ILE A 98 12.68 -22.31 3.64
CA ILE A 98 11.35 -22.90 3.78
C ILE A 98 11.47 -24.30 3.18
N PRO A 99 11.35 -25.38 3.96
CA PRO A 99 11.65 -26.73 3.44
C PRO A 99 10.71 -27.17 2.31
N VAL A 100 9.42 -26.87 2.46
CA VAL A 100 8.36 -27.25 1.54
C VAL A 100 7.27 -26.17 1.51
N ILE A 101 6.72 -25.94 0.33
CA ILE A 101 5.59 -25.06 0.09
C ILE A 101 4.47 -25.88 -0.56
N TYR A 102 3.31 -25.91 0.11
CA TYR A 102 2.10 -26.54 -0.38
C TYR A 102 1.16 -25.49 -0.96
N GLY A 103 0.48 -25.79 -2.06
CA GLY A 103 -0.50 -24.86 -2.61
C GLY A 103 -1.19 -25.33 -3.89
N PRO A 104 -2.19 -24.59 -4.37
CA PRO A 104 -2.88 -24.90 -5.61
C PRO A 104 -1.94 -24.98 -6.81
N ARG A 105 -2.29 -25.80 -7.82
CA ARG A 105 -1.46 -26.01 -9.02
C ARG A 105 -1.17 -24.70 -9.75
N LEU A 106 -2.18 -23.84 -9.90
CA LEU A 106 -2.01 -22.55 -10.57
C LEU A 106 -1.08 -21.61 -9.79
N ALA A 107 -1.29 -21.49 -8.48
CA ALA A 107 -0.48 -20.66 -7.60
C ALA A 107 1.00 -21.10 -7.61
N LEU A 108 1.26 -22.41 -7.49
CA LEU A 108 2.63 -22.94 -7.51
C LEU A 108 3.29 -22.82 -8.88
N SER A 109 2.54 -22.89 -9.98
CA SER A 109 3.06 -22.63 -11.33
C SER A 109 3.50 -21.17 -11.50
N MET A 110 2.69 -20.23 -11.02
CA MET A 110 3.04 -18.80 -11.01
C MET A 110 4.23 -18.50 -10.11
N LEU A 111 4.27 -19.11 -8.92
CA LEU A 111 5.39 -19.01 -7.98
C LEU A 111 6.68 -19.57 -8.58
N THR A 112 6.61 -20.68 -9.32
CA THR A 112 7.78 -21.29 -9.99
C THR A 112 8.46 -20.27 -10.92
N GLY A 113 7.69 -19.59 -11.77
CA GLY A 113 8.25 -18.56 -12.66
C GLY A 113 8.92 -17.41 -11.90
N LYS A 114 8.33 -16.97 -10.78
CA LYS A 114 8.94 -15.94 -9.91
C LYS A 114 10.23 -16.42 -9.26
N MET A 115 10.28 -17.68 -8.84
CA MET A 115 11.46 -18.28 -8.24
C MET A 115 12.59 -18.46 -9.26
N ASP A 116 12.27 -18.79 -10.50
CA ASP A 116 13.23 -18.87 -11.61
C ASP A 116 13.82 -17.49 -11.90
N GLU A 117 12.98 -16.45 -12.04
CA GLU A 117 13.42 -15.06 -12.24
C GLU A 117 14.31 -14.55 -11.09
N ALA A 118 14.02 -14.99 -9.86
CA ALA A 118 14.77 -14.60 -8.67
C ALA A 118 16.01 -15.47 -8.39
N GLY A 119 16.22 -16.56 -9.14
CA GLY A 119 17.35 -17.48 -8.96
C GLY A 119 17.28 -18.32 -7.68
N VAL A 120 16.07 -18.63 -7.19
CA VAL A 120 15.83 -19.37 -5.93
C VAL A 120 15.06 -20.67 -6.12
N ARG A 121 15.00 -21.19 -7.36
CA ARG A 121 14.20 -22.38 -7.70
C ARG A 121 14.50 -23.61 -6.85
N ASP A 122 15.77 -23.81 -6.52
CA ASP A 122 16.27 -24.99 -5.80
C ASP A 122 16.31 -24.81 -4.27
N ARG A 123 15.74 -23.71 -3.76
CA ARG A 123 15.75 -23.38 -2.33
C ARG A 123 14.63 -24.04 -1.52
N THR A 124 13.64 -24.64 -2.18
CA THR A 124 12.48 -25.28 -1.53
C THR A 124 11.87 -26.34 -2.43
N THR A 125 11.09 -27.24 -1.83
CA THR A 125 10.21 -28.16 -2.57
C THR A 125 8.84 -27.51 -2.75
N LEU A 126 8.27 -27.58 -3.96
CA LEU A 126 6.89 -27.17 -4.24
C LEU A 126 6.01 -28.42 -4.36
N GLN A 127 4.90 -28.49 -3.63
CA GLN A 127 3.98 -29.62 -3.64
C GLN A 127 2.54 -29.15 -3.88
N THR A 128 1.96 -29.54 -5.01
CA THR A 128 0.61 -29.15 -5.38
C THR A 128 -0.43 -29.90 -4.55
N VAL A 129 -1.52 -29.23 -4.21
CA VAL A 129 -2.68 -29.80 -3.52
C VAL A 129 -3.97 -29.47 -4.27
N GLY A 130 -5.00 -30.29 -4.07
CA GLY A 130 -6.36 -30.08 -4.54
C GLY A 130 -7.40 -30.01 -3.42
N PRO A 131 -8.70 -29.89 -3.76
CA PRO A 131 -9.77 -29.86 -2.78
C PRO A 131 -9.79 -31.09 -1.87
N ARG A 132 -9.91 -30.85 -0.56
CA ARG A 132 -9.94 -31.82 0.55
C ARG A 132 -8.65 -32.60 0.77
N ASP A 133 -7.57 -32.28 0.05
CA ASP A 133 -6.26 -32.82 0.38
C ASP A 133 -5.83 -32.36 1.78
N VAL A 134 -5.12 -33.25 2.48
CA VAL A 134 -4.61 -32.99 3.83
C VAL A 134 -3.10 -33.14 3.83
N VAL A 135 -2.40 -32.12 4.29
CA VAL A 135 -0.94 -32.12 4.42
C VAL A 135 -0.53 -31.97 5.87
N LYS A 136 0.57 -32.62 6.25
CA LYS A 136 1.15 -32.48 7.59
C LYS A 136 2.36 -31.56 7.50
N VAL A 137 2.41 -30.55 8.35
CA VAL A 137 3.53 -29.60 8.43
C VAL A 137 4.10 -29.67 9.85
N GLY A 138 5.31 -30.22 9.97
CA GLY A 138 5.87 -30.52 11.28
C GLY A 138 5.12 -31.63 12.02
N GLN A 139 5.19 -31.60 13.35
CA GLN A 139 4.55 -32.55 14.26
C GLN A 139 3.13 -32.12 14.65
N HIS A 140 2.85 -30.81 14.61
CA HIS A 140 1.67 -30.24 15.26
C HIS A 140 0.59 -29.73 14.31
N PHE A 141 0.87 -29.59 13.01
CA PHE A 141 -0.09 -29.05 12.05
C PHE A 141 -0.55 -30.10 11.04
N SER A 142 -1.86 -30.25 10.93
CA SER A 142 -2.52 -30.97 9.83
C SER A 142 -3.47 -30.02 9.14
N VAL A 143 -3.21 -29.72 7.86
CA VAL A 143 -3.92 -28.68 7.10
C VAL A 143 -4.73 -29.34 6.00
N GLU A 144 -6.05 -29.15 6.06
CA GLU A 144 -6.97 -29.54 5.00
C GLU A 144 -7.33 -28.34 4.13
N PHE A 145 -7.25 -28.51 2.81
CA PHE A 145 -7.61 -27.48 1.83
C PHE A 145 -9.10 -27.58 1.45
N ILE A 146 -9.88 -26.56 1.77
CA ILE A 146 -11.31 -26.49 1.48
C ILE A 146 -11.51 -25.51 0.33
N ARG A 147 -12.02 -25.98 -0.81
CA ARG A 147 -12.20 -25.12 -1.99
C ARG A 147 -13.09 -23.93 -1.65
N ASN A 148 -12.61 -22.74 -1.94
CA ASN A 148 -13.40 -21.52 -1.89
C ASN A 148 -13.55 -20.92 -3.29
N THR A 149 -14.41 -19.91 -3.42
CA THR A 149 -14.51 -19.11 -4.64
C THR A 149 -13.92 -17.73 -4.39
N HIS A 150 -13.14 -17.22 -5.34
CA HIS A 150 -12.48 -15.92 -5.27
C HIS A 150 -12.35 -15.32 -6.69
N SER A 151 -11.57 -14.25 -6.88
CA SER A 151 -11.34 -13.65 -8.22
C SER A 151 -10.29 -14.39 -9.07
N MET A 152 -9.76 -15.51 -8.59
CA MET A 152 -8.79 -16.37 -9.26
C MET A 152 -9.25 -17.83 -9.21
N ALA A 153 -8.81 -18.64 -10.17
CA ALA A 153 -9.02 -20.10 -10.12
C ALA A 153 -8.16 -20.72 -9.01
N ASP A 154 -8.62 -21.83 -8.43
CA ASP A 154 -7.84 -22.61 -7.46
C ASP A 154 -7.47 -21.80 -6.20
N SER A 155 -8.49 -21.52 -5.39
CA SER A 155 -8.37 -20.80 -4.12
C SER A 155 -8.96 -21.64 -2.98
N PHE A 156 -8.33 -21.58 -1.80
CA PHE A 156 -8.65 -22.45 -0.68
C PHE A 156 -8.77 -21.69 0.65
N SER A 157 -9.83 -22.01 1.39
CA SER A 157 -9.86 -21.88 2.84
C SER A 157 -9.13 -23.07 3.47
N LEU A 158 -8.59 -22.88 4.68
CA LEU A 158 -7.79 -23.89 5.37
C LEU A 158 -8.49 -24.31 6.67
N ALA A 159 -8.62 -25.61 6.89
CA ALA A 159 -8.89 -26.16 8.20
C ALA A 159 -7.59 -26.69 8.81
N ILE A 160 -7.05 -25.95 9.78
CA ILE A 160 -5.76 -26.20 10.42
C ILE A 160 -6.04 -26.89 11.75
N SER A 161 -5.85 -28.21 11.78
CA SER A 161 -5.97 -28.99 13.02
C SER A 161 -4.67 -28.92 13.81
N THR A 162 -4.79 -28.58 15.10
CA THR A 162 -3.69 -28.45 16.06
C THR A 162 -4.03 -29.20 17.36
N PRO A 163 -3.07 -29.39 18.28
CA PRO A 163 -3.36 -30.06 19.55
C PRO A 163 -4.40 -29.36 20.44
N VAL A 164 -4.64 -28.06 20.26
CA VAL A 164 -5.62 -27.29 21.05
C VAL A 164 -6.99 -27.15 20.36
N GLY A 165 -7.08 -27.51 19.08
CA GLY A 165 -8.33 -27.43 18.31
C GLY A 165 -8.11 -27.07 16.84
N THR A 166 -9.22 -26.94 16.10
CA THR A 166 -9.22 -26.61 14.67
C THR A 166 -9.40 -25.11 14.46
N VAL A 167 -8.50 -24.50 13.71
CA VAL A 167 -8.64 -23.13 13.21
C VAL A 167 -9.12 -23.15 11.76
N ILE A 168 -10.15 -22.38 11.45
CA ILE A 168 -10.50 -22.08 10.06
C ILE A 168 -9.82 -20.75 9.69
N PHE A 169 -8.97 -20.79 8.67
CA PHE A 169 -8.38 -19.60 8.06
C PHE A 169 -9.00 -19.47 6.66
N THR A 170 -9.81 -18.44 6.41
CA THR A 170 -10.63 -18.42 5.19
C THR A 170 -9.83 -18.26 3.91
N GLY A 171 -8.61 -17.71 4.00
CA GLY A 171 -8.00 -17.05 2.86
C GLY A 171 -8.92 -15.94 2.34
N ASP A 172 -8.73 -15.55 1.10
CA ASP A 172 -9.62 -14.60 0.43
C ASP A 172 -10.77 -15.37 -0.21
N PHE A 173 -11.99 -14.86 -0.05
CA PHE A 173 -13.17 -15.59 -0.50
C PHE A 173 -14.37 -14.69 -0.80
N LYS A 174 -15.26 -15.20 -1.64
CA LYS A 174 -16.69 -14.87 -1.74
C LYS A 174 -17.48 -16.18 -1.85
N PHE A 175 -18.82 -16.16 -1.71
CA PHE A 175 -19.65 -17.29 -2.11
C PHE A 175 -20.22 -17.05 -3.52
N ASP A 176 -19.59 -17.64 -4.53
CA ASP A 176 -20.12 -17.66 -5.89
C ASP A 176 -20.88 -18.97 -6.14
N HIS A 177 -22.19 -18.86 -6.37
CA HIS A 177 -23.06 -20.01 -6.63
C HIS A 177 -23.14 -20.41 -8.11
N THR A 178 -22.53 -19.61 -9.00
CA THR A 178 -22.43 -19.90 -10.44
C THR A 178 -21.01 -19.60 -10.95
N PRO A 179 -19.97 -20.21 -10.36
CA PRO A 179 -18.59 -19.91 -10.71
C PRO A 179 -18.31 -20.31 -12.17
N VAL A 180 -17.39 -19.59 -12.81
CA VAL A 180 -17.13 -19.71 -14.25
C VAL A 180 -16.54 -21.07 -14.64
N ASP A 181 -15.76 -21.67 -13.75
CA ASP A 181 -15.18 -23.01 -13.92
C ASP A 181 -16.15 -24.15 -13.58
N GLY A 182 -17.34 -23.84 -13.07
CA GLY A 182 -18.36 -24.81 -12.66
C GLY A 182 -18.08 -25.49 -11.32
N GLU A 183 -17.05 -25.05 -10.59
CA GLU A 183 -16.59 -25.70 -9.37
C GLU A 183 -16.89 -24.84 -8.14
N ASN A 184 -17.89 -25.29 -7.38
CA ASN A 184 -18.47 -24.51 -6.28
C ASN A 184 -17.59 -24.43 -5.02
N PHE A 185 -17.82 -23.41 -4.20
CA PHE A 185 -17.34 -23.34 -2.82
C PHE A 185 -17.81 -24.58 -2.05
N ASP A 186 -16.90 -25.29 -1.36
CA ASP A 186 -17.21 -26.51 -0.61
C ASP A 186 -17.83 -26.20 0.77
N MET A 187 -19.05 -25.65 0.74
CA MET A 187 -19.82 -25.27 1.93
C MET A 187 -20.12 -26.47 2.82
N ALA A 188 -20.34 -27.65 2.23
CA ALA A 188 -20.60 -28.88 2.98
C ALA A 188 -19.40 -29.25 3.86
N ARG A 189 -18.18 -29.07 3.35
CA ARG A 189 -16.98 -29.34 4.14
C ARG A 189 -16.74 -28.32 5.25
N LEU A 190 -17.07 -27.04 5.03
CA LEU A 190 -17.07 -26.05 6.11
C LEU A 190 -18.08 -26.39 7.21
N ALA A 191 -19.33 -26.71 6.84
CA ALA A 191 -20.37 -27.09 7.79
C ALA A 191 -19.96 -28.28 8.65
N HIS A 192 -19.32 -29.29 8.05
CA HIS A 192 -18.78 -30.44 8.75
C HIS A 192 -17.74 -30.05 9.83
N HIS A 193 -16.86 -29.08 9.56
CA HIS A 193 -15.95 -28.56 10.58
C HIS A 193 -16.69 -27.75 11.65
N GLY A 194 -17.71 -26.98 11.27
CA GLY A 194 -18.59 -26.31 12.23
C GLY A 194 -19.34 -27.28 13.14
N ASP A 195 -19.73 -28.46 12.66
CA ASP A 195 -20.40 -29.51 13.45
C ASP A 195 -19.41 -30.18 14.42
N LYS A 196 -18.16 -30.34 14.00
CA LYS A 196 -17.07 -30.86 14.86
C LYS A 196 -16.62 -29.87 15.93
N GLY A 197 -16.85 -28.58 15.71
CA GLY A 197 -16.41 -27.49 16.57
C GLY A 197 -15.15 -26.81 16.03
N VAL A 198 -15.30 -25.53 15.67
CA VAL A 198 -14.19 -24.66 15.25
C VAL A 198 -13.71 -23.85 16.46
N LEU A 199 -12.43 -23.96 16.80
CA LEU A 199 -11.83 -23.22 17.92
C LEU A 199 -11.77 -21.73 17.59
N CYS A 200 -11.21 -21.36 16.44
CA CYS A 200 -11.07 -19.97 16.04
C CYS A 200 -11.27 -19.82 14.53
N LEU A 201 -11.94 -18.74 14.13
CA LEU A 201 -12.06 -18.32 12.74
C LEU A 201 -11.21 -17.07 12.49
N PHE A 202 -10.30 -17.15 11.52
CA PHE A 202 -9.60 -16.01 10.93
C PHE A 202 -10.21 -15.74 9.56
N SER A 203 -10.88 -14.58 9.38
CA SER A 203 -11.72 -14.33 8.19
C SER A 203 -11.43 -13.01 7.47
N ASP A 204 -11.43 -13.07 6.13
CA ASP A 204 -11.31 -11.93 5.21
C ASP A 204 -12.36 -10.84 5.47
N SER A 205 -11.87 -9.62 5.70
CA SER A 205 -12.68 -8.47 6.11
C SER A 205 -12.81 -7.40 5.02
N THR A 206 -12.21 -7.59 3.85
CA THR A 206 -12.00 -6.56 2.80
C THR A 206 -13.26 -5.76 2.47
N ASN A 207 -14.41 -6.44 2.35
CA ASN A 207 -15.70 -5.83 2.01
C ASN A 207 -16.72 -5.89 3.15
N SER A 208 -16.28 -5.95 4.40
CA SER A 208 -17.15 -5.95 5.59
C SER A 208 -18.06 -4.74 5.72
N GLU A 209 -17.75 -3.62 5.08
CA GLU A 209 -18.60 -2.43 5.04
C GLU A 209 -19.67 -2.46 3.95
N VAL A 210 -19.63 -3.46 3.05
CA VAL A 210 -20.56 -3.57 1.92
C VAL A 210 -21.70 -4.51 2.30
N PRO A 211 -22.96 -4.03 2.32
CA PRO A 211 -24.11 -4.88 2.66
C PRO A 211 -24.48 -5.83 1.51
N GLY A 212 -25.27 -6.85 1.83
CA GLY A 212 -25.79 -7.80 0.85
C GLY A 212 -24.81 -8.92 0.49
N PHE A 213 -25.05 -9.56 -0.66
CA PHE A 213 -24.20 -10.62 -1.22
C PHE A 213 -23.31 -10.07 -2.33
N CYS A 214 -22.08 -10.56 -2.39
CA CYS A 214 -21.21 -10.31 -3.53
C CYS A 214 -21.77 -11.02 -4.78
N PRO A 215 -21.98 -10.31 -5.91
CA PRO A 215 -22.50 -10.95 -7.11
C PRO A 215 -21.58 -12.06 -7.64
N PRO A 216 -22.15 -13.08 -8.31
CA PRO A 216 -21.38 -14.07 -9.06
C PRO A 216 -20.45 -13.43 -10.10
N GLU A 217 -19.32 -14.06 -10.37
CA GLU A 217 -18.37 -13.64 -11.40
C GLU A 217 -19.04 -13.54 -12.77
N ARG A 218 -19.94 -14.48 -13.09
CA ARG A 218 -20.69 -14.52 -14.34
C ARG A 218 -21.67 -13.35 -14.54
N SER A 219 -22.02 -12.62 -13.47
CA SER A 219 -22.91 -11.45 -13.56
C SER A 219 -22.35 -10.31 -14.43
N VAL A 220 -21.02 -10.26 -14.62
CA VAL A 220 -20.36 -9.25 -15.46
C VAL A 220 -20.48 -9.54 -16.97
N PHE A 221 -20.78 -10.78 -17.34
CA PHE A 221 -20.76 -11.26 -18.72
C PHE A 221 -21.72 -10.48 -19.65
N PRO A 222 -22.99 -10.22 -19.29
CA PRO A 222 -23.92 -9.52 -20.18
C PRO A 222 -23.51 -8.08 -20.49
N ASN A 223 -22.96 -7.37 -19.49
CA ASN A 223 -22.51 -6.00 -19.69
C ASN A 223 -21.24 -5.96 -20.53
N LEU A 224 -20.27 -6.84 -20.27
CA LEU A 224 -19.08 -6.97 -21.11
C LEU A 224 -19.46 -7.28 -22.56
N ASP A 225 -20.36 -8.24 -22.79
CA ASP A 225 -20.86 -8.58 -24.12
C ASP A 225 -21.49 -7.37 -24.81
N ARG A 226 -22.36 -6.64 -24.11
CA ARG A 226 -22.99 -5.42 -24.64
C ARG A 226 -21.95 -4.39 -25.09
N HIS A 227 -20.91 -4.13 -24.30
CA HIS A 227 -19.88 -3.16 -24.68
C HIS A 227 -18.99 -3.66 -25.82
N ILE A 228 -18.65 -4.96 -25.84
CA ILE A 228 -17.82 -5.57 -26.88
C ILE A 228 -18.58 -5.66 -28.22
N ALA A 229 -19.85 -6.06 -28.20
CA ALA A 229 -20.68 -6.22 -29.37
C ALA A 229 -20.99 -4.88 -30.06
N ASN A 230 -21.28 -3.85 -29.26
CA ASN A 230 -21.64 -2.51 -29.75
C ASN A 230 -20.43 -1.66 -30.19
N ALA A 231 -19.20 -2.09 -29.94
CA ALA A 231 -18.01 -1.33 -30.34
C ALA A 231 -17.76 -1.45 -31.85
N GLU A 232 -17.78 -0.32 -32.55
CA GLU A 232 -17.55 -0.26 -34.00
C GLU A 232 -16.06 -0.41 -34.38
N GLY A 233 -15.16 0.10 -33.52
CA GLY A 233 -13.72 -0.01 -33.68
C GLY A 233 -13.09 -1.12 -32.84
N ARG A 234 -11.82 -0.89 -32.45
CA ARG A 234 -11.09 -1.81 -31.57
C ARG A 234 -11.68 -1.79 -30.17
N VAL A 235 -11.67 -2.94 -29.52
CA VAL A 235 -11.94 -3.03 -28.09
C VAL A 235 -10.62 -3.23 -27.35
N ILE A 236 -10.40 -2.45 -26.31
CA ILE A 236 -9.24 -2.58 -25.42
C ILE A 236 -9.78 -2.93 -24.03
N VAL A 237 -9.43 -4.09 -23.49
CA VAL A 237 -9.86 -4.50 -22.15
C VAL A 237 -8.66 -4.56 -21.23
N THR A 238 -8.77 -3.94 -20.06
CA THR A 238 -7.82 -4.13 -18.96
C THR A 238 -8.47 -4.79 -17.76
N THR A 239 -7.73 -5.71 -17.14
CA THR A 239 -8.10 -6.43 -15.92
C THR A 239 -6.83 -6.94 -15.24
N PHE A 240 -6.97 -7.54 -14.06
CA PHE A 240 -5.88 -8.27 -13.41
C PHE A 240 -5.55 -9.53 -14.21
N ALA A 241 -4.26 -9.74 -14.50
CA ALA A 241 -3.80 -10.93 -15.23
C ALA A 241 -4.15 -12.24 -14.48
N SER A 242 -4.15 -12.21 -13.15
CA SER A 242 -4.54 -13.32 -12.28
C SER A 242 -6.04 -13.64 -12.30
N SER A 243 -6.89 -12.77 -12.85
CA SER A 243 -8.33 -13.00 -12.90
C SER A 243 -8.72 -13.95 -14.02
N ILE A 244 -8.34 -15.23 -13.86
CA ILE A 244 -8.49 -16.28 -14.88
C ILE A 244 -9.93 -16.37 -15.38
N HIS A 245 -10.90 -16.38 -14.48
CA HIS A 245 -12.32 -16.46 -14.82
C HIS A 245 -12.76 -15.26 -15.68
N ARG A 246 -12.34 -14.05 -15.33
CA ARG A 246 -12.64 -12.84 -16.10
C ARG A 246 -11.99 -12.88 -17.47
N VAL A 247 -10.72 -13.27 -17.55
CA VAL A 247 -9.98 -13.41 -18.81
C VAL A 247 -10.65 -14.45 -19.70
N SER A 248 -11.02 -15.62 -19.17
CA SER A 248 -11.74 -16.66 -19.92
C SER A 248 -13.05 -16.14 -20.51
N MET A 249 -13.86 -15.40 -19.72
CA MET A 249 -15.07 -14.76 -20.23
C MET A 249 -14.79 -13.73 -21.32
N ILE A 250 -13.73 -12.92 -21.20
CA ILE A 250 -13.35 -11.94 -22.23
C ILE A 250 -12.94 -12.66 -23.54
N LEU A 251 -12.21 -13.78 -23.44
CA LEU A 251 -11.82 -14.58 -24.61
C LEU A 251 -13.03 -15.26 -25.27
N GLU A 252 -13.98 -15.76 -24.47
CA GLU A 252 -15.25 -16.27 -24.96
C GLU A 252 -16.03 -15.20 -25.72
N LEU A 253 -16.11 -13.99 -25.16
CA LEU A 253 -16.78 -12.86 -25.80
C LEU A 253 -16.05 -12.37 -27.05
N ALA A 254 -14.72 -12.44 -27.08
CA ALA A 254 -13.93 -12.14 -28.27
C ALA A 254 -14.30 -13.11 -29.41
N LEU A 255 -14.30 -14.42 -29.12
CA LEU A 255 -14.67 -15.45 -30.09
C LEU A 255 -16.12 -15.27 -30.56
N LYS A 256 -17.07 -15.07 -29.63
CA LYS A 256 -18.48 -14.84 -29.93
C LYS A 256 -18.71 -13.65 -30.88
N ASN A 257 -17.93 -12.59 -30.71
CA ASN A 257 -18.05 -11.36 -31.49
C ASN A 257 -17.10 -11.30 -32.70
N GLY A 258 -16.47 -12.41 -33.08
CA GLY A 258 -15.58 -12.48 -34.24
C GLY A 258 -14.31 -11.64 -34.10
N ARG A 259 -13.82 -11.40 -32.88
CA ARG A 259 -12.63 -10.60 -32.61
C ARG A 259 -11.40 -11.47 -32.37
N LYS A 260 -10.30 -11.12 -33.02
CA LYS A 260 -8.95 -11.61 -32.75
C LYS A 260 -8.33 -10.87 -31.56
N VAL A 261 -7.56 -11.60 -30.76
CA VAL A 261 -7.04 -11.11 -29.48
C VAL A 261 -5.54 -10.85 -29.55
N GLY A 262 -5.15 -9.60 -29.35
CA GLY A 262 -3.77 -9.21 -29.08
C GLY A 262 -3.52 -9.11 -27.56
N LEU A 263 -2.55 -9.86 -27.04
CA LEU A 263 -2.17 -9.82 -25.63
C LEU A 263 -1.04 -8.82 -25.40
N LEU A 264 -1.18 -7.94 -24.40
CA LEU A 264 -0.12 -7.02 -24.00
C LEU A 264 0.18 -7.08 -22.50
N GLY A 265 1.48 -7.09 -22.18
CA GLY A 265 1.98 -7.18 -20.82
C GLY A 265 2.47 -8.58 -20.49
N ARG A 266 3.70 -8.66 -19.95
CA ARG A 266 4.38 -9.92 -19.64
C ARG A 266 3.56 -10.81 -18.70
N SER A 267 2.98 -10.23 -17.65
CA SER A 267 2.14 -10.96 -16.69
C SER A 267 0.91 -11.57 -17.36
N MET A 268 0.20 -10.82 -18.22
CA MET A 268 -0.97 -11.33 -18.95
C MET A 268 -0.60 -12.52 -19.86
N LEU A 269 0.48 -12.39 -20.63
CA LEU A 269 1.00 -13.47 -21.49
C LEU A 269 1.35 -14.73 -20.69
N ASN A 270 2.13 -14.57 -19.63
CA ASN A 270 2.63 -15.68 -18.82
C ASN A 270 1.49 -16.41 -18.12
N VAL A 271 0.56 -15.68 -17.51
CA VAL A 271 -0.56 -16.26 -16.77
C VAL A 271 -1.54 -16.98 -17.70
N ILE A 272 -1.88 -16.39 -18.87
CA ILE A 272 -2.71 -17.07 -19.87
C ILE A 272 -2.04 -18.36 -20.35
N ALA A 273 -0.75 -18.32 -20.67
CA ALA A 273 -0.02 -19.51 -21.11
C ALA A 273 -0.07 -20.63 -20.08
N LYS A 274 0.19 -20.32 -18.80
CA LYS A 274 0.11 -21.29 -17.70
C LYS A 274 -1.30 -21.79 -17.42
N ALA A 275 -2.30 -20.91 -17.46
CA ALA A 275 -3.69 -21.30 -17.28
C ALA A 275 -4.16 -22.27 -18.40
N ARG A 276 -3.73 -22.05 -19.64
CA ARG A 276 -4.00 -22.96 -20.78
C ARG A 276 -3.27 -24.29 -20.63
N GLU A 277 -1.97 -24.26 -20.28
CA GLU A 277 -1.15 -25.46 -20.05
C GLU A 277 -1.75 -26.38 -18.97
N LEU A 278 -2.23 -25.79 -17.87
CA LEU A 278 -2.77 -26.54 -16.73
C LEU A 278 -4.24 -26.95 -16.88
N GLY A 279 -4.94 -26.40 -17.89
CA GLY A 279 -6.34 -26.71 -18.19
C GLY A 279 -7.39 -25.78 -17.55
N TYR A 280 -6.99 -24.69 -16.90
CA TYR A 280 -7.91 -23.69 -16.31
C TYR A 280 -8.53 -22.75 -17.36
N MET A 281 -7.97 -22.69 -18.56
CA MET A 281 -8.43 -21.80 -19.62
C MET A 281 -8.45 -22.54 -20.95
N ARG A 282 -9.59 -22.45 -21.66
CA ARG A 282 -9.76 -23.00 -23.00
C ARG A 282 -9.93 -21.84 -23.98
N ALA A 283 -9.02 -21.75 -24.93
CA ALA A 283 -9.08 -20.80 -26.03
C ALA A 283 -8.36 -21.41 -27.23
N PRO A 284 -8.92 -21.33 -28.46
CA PRO A 284 -8.27 -21.85 -29.65
C PRO A 284 -7.09 -20.95 -30.03
N ASP A 285 -6.00 -21.52 -30.56
CA ASP A 285 -4.78 -20.76 -30.90
C ASP A 285 -5.03 -19.67 -31.94
N GLU A 286 -5.91 -19.94 -32.91
CA GLU A 286 -6.32 -19.01 -33.96
C GLU A 286 -7.04 -17.75 -33.43
N LEU A 287 -7.47 -17.74 -32.16
CA LEU A 287 -8.02 -16.55 -31.51
C LEU A 287 -6.93 -15.50 -31.29
N PHE A 288 -5.69 -15.92 -31.03
CA PHE A 288 -4.60 -15.03 -30.66
C PHE A 288 -3.83 -14.55 -31.88
N VAL A 289 -3.52 -13.26 -31.92
CA VAL A 289 -2.69 -12.64 -32.95
C VAL A 289 -1.44 -12.05 -32.30
N PRO A 290 -0.23 -12.34 -32.81
CA PRO A 290 0.99 -11.71 -32.32
C PRO A 290 0.88 -10.19 -32.37
N ILE A 291 1.29 -9.50 -31.31
CA ILE A 291 1.10 -8.04 -31.21
C ILE A 291 1.74 -7.24 -32.35
N LYS A 292 2.77 -7.79 -33.01
CA LYS A 292 3.40 -7.19 -34.19
C LYS A 292 2.49 -7.17 -35.43
N GLN A 293 1.57 -8.13 -35.54
CA GLN A 293 0.63 -8.31 -36.66
C GLN A 293 -0.75 -7.73 -36.36
N ILE A 294 -0.97 -7.21 -35.14
CA ILE A 294 -2.30 -6.75 -34.73
C ILE A 294 -2.79 -5.55 -35.55
N ASN A 295 -1.87 -4.77 -36.11
CA ASN A 295 -2.20 -3.61 -36.95
C ASN A 295 -2.70 -4.02 -38.34
N ASP A 296 -2.50 -5.28 -38.74
CA ASP A 296 -3.00 -5.83 -40.00
C ASP A 296 -4.44 -6.37 -39.86
N VAL A 297 -4.93 -6.49 -38.63
CA VAL A 297 -6.32 -6.92 -38.33
C VAL A 297 -7.25 -5.71 -38.43
N PRO A 298 -8.42 -5.83 -39.08
CA PRO A 298 -9.42 -4.76 -39.09
C PRO A 298 -9.81 -4.31 -37.68
N ASP A 299 -10.05 -3.01 -37.49
CA ASP A 299 -10.32 -2.45 -36.16
C ASP A 299 -11.51 -3.14 -35.47
N ARG A 300 -12.60 -3.38 -36.21
CA ARG A 300 -13.80 -4.08 -35.71
C ARG A 300 -13.53 -5.52 -35.27
N GLU A 301 -12.52 -6.16 -35.83
CA GLU A 301 -12.13 -7.52 -35.50
C GLU A 301 -11.03 -7.56 -34.43
N THR A 302 -10.61 -6.42 -33.90
CA THR A 302 -9.49 -6.37 -32.95
C THR A 302 -9.99 -6.24 -31.51
N LEU A 303 -9.50 -7.11 -30.62
CA LEU A 303 -9.56 -6.97 -29.17
C LEU A 303 -8.14 -6.98 -28.59
N LEU A 304 -7.77 -5.96 -27.83
CA LEU A 304 -6.51 -5.92 -27.08
C LEU A 304 -6.79 -6.22 -25.61
N LEU A 305 -6.19 -7.28 -25.06
CA LEU A 305 -6.30 -7.63 -23.65
C LEU A 305 -4.97 -7.35 -22.95
N MET A 306 -4.99 -6.52 -21.91
CA MET A 306 -3.75 -5.98 -21.34
C MET A 306 -3.76 -5.69 -19.84
N THR A 307 -2.57 -5.58 -19.26
CA THR A 307 -2.36 -5.07 -17.89
C THR A 307 -2.47 -3.54 -17.83
N GLY A 308 -2.50 -2.98 -16.61
CA GLY A 308 -2.56 -1.53 -16.37
C GLY A 308 -3.87 -1.04 -15.76
N SER A 309 -4.66 -1.96 -15.19
CA SER A 309 -5.97 -1.63 -14.63
C SER A 309 -5.89 -0.77 -13.35
N GLN A 310 -4.71 -0.67 -12.73
CA GLN A 310 -4.46 0.13 -11.53
C GLN A 310 -3.67 1.42 -11.82
N GLY A 311 -3.48 1.77 -13.11
CA GLY A 311 -2.71 2.95 -13.50
C GLY A 311 -1.21 2.80 -13.22
N GLU A 312 -0.69 1.58 -13.12
CA GLU A 312 0.71 1.31 -12.81
C GLU A 312 1.61 1.94 -13.89
N PRO A 313 2.61 2.77 -13.54
CA PRO A 313 3.30 3.61 -14.53
C PRO A 313 3.90 2.85 -15.72
N LEU A 314 4.43 1.65 -15.48
CA LEU A 314 5.11 0.81 -16.47
C LEU A 314 4.17 -0.17 -17.20
N ALA A 315 2.91 -0.29 -16.79
CA ALA A 315 1.97 -1.21 -17.41
C ALA A 315 1.57 -0.77 -18.83
N ALA A 316 1.04 -1.72 -19.60
CA ALA A 316 0.75 -1.52 -21.02
C ALA A 316 -0.23 -0.36 -21.24
N LEU A 317 -1.37 -0.35 -20.55
CA LEU A 317 -2.39 0.69 -20.72
C LEU A 317 -1.88 2.08 -20.30
N SER A 318 -1.16 2.17 -19.19
CA SER A 318 -0.60 3.44 -18.72
C SER A 318 0.38 4.05 -19.73
N ARG A 319 1.24 3.23 -20.34
CA ARG A 319 2.14 3.68 -21.42
C ARG A 319 1.37 4.09 -22.68
N ILE A 320 0.32 3.36 -23.03
CA ILE A 320 -0.58 3.71 -24.15
C ILE A 320 -1.25 5.07 -23.89
N SER A 321 -1.73 5.33 -22.68
CA SER A 321 -2.36 6.61 -22.29
C SER A 321 -1.42 7.82 -22.41
N ARG A 322 -0.10 7.60 -22.33
CA ARG A 322 0.93 8.64 -22.51
C ARG A 322 1.51 8.69 -23.93
N GLY A 323 1.05 7.83 -24.84
CA GLY A 323 1.60 7.73 -26.19
C GLY A 323 3.00 7.11 -26.27
N GLU A 324 3.44 6.42 -25.22
CA GLU A 324 4.81 5.87 -25.06
C GLU A 324 4.90 4.37 -25.45
N HIS A 325 3.80 3.76 -25.86
CA HIS A 325 3.79 2.35 -26.26
C HIS A 325 4.20 2.19 -27.73
N PRO A 326 5.22 1.37 -28.05
CA PRO A 326 5.83 1.35 -29.38
C PRO A 326 4.89 0.83 -30.49
N GLN A 327 3.94 -0.03 -30.15
CA GLN A 327 3.12 -0.75 -31.13
C GLN A 327 1.65 -0.35 -31.15
N VAL A 328 1.18 0.33 -30.10
CA VAL A 328 -0.25 0.62 -29.91
C VAL A 328 -0.39 2.08 -29.53
N LYS A 329 -1.16 2.81 -30.35
CA LYS A 329 -1.60 4.18 -30.08
C LYS A 329 -3.12 4.19 -30.00
N VAL A 330 -3.67 5.02 -29.13
CA VAL A 330 -5.12 5.21 -29.01
C VAL A 330 -5.67 5.84 -30.28
N LYS A 331 -6.81 5.32 -30.75
CA LYS A 331 -7.63 5.88 -31.82
C LYS A 331 -8.91 6.45 -31.21
N THR A 332 -9.50 7.45 -31.86
CA THR A 332 -10.78 8.03 -31.45
C THR A 332 -11.96 7.05 -31.57
N THR A 333 -11.79 5.97 -32.35
CA THR A 333 -12.76 4.89 -32.51
C THR A 333 -12.60 3.77 -31.48
N ASP A 334 -11.58 3.83 -30.62
CA ASP A 334 -11.36 2.79 -29.61
C ASP A 334 -12.41 2.83 -28.50
N THR A 335 -12.87 1.65 -28.08
CA THR A 335 -13.61 1.46 -26.83
C THR A 335 -12.69 0.77 -25.82
N ILE A 336 -12.43 1.44 -24.69
CA ILE A 336 -11.53 0.96 -23.64
C ILE A 336 -12.35 0.60 -22.40
N ILE A 337 -12.25 -0.64 -21.95
CA ILE A 337 -13.04 -1.22 -20.86
C ILE A 337 -12.11 -1.50 -19.67
N PHE A 338 -12.36 -0.84 -18.55
CA PHE A 338 -11.72 -1.10 -17.27
C PHE A 338 -12.51 -2.17 -16.50
N SER A 339 -12.21 -3.44 -16.72
CA SER A 339 -12.85 -4.57 -16.03
C SER A 339 -12.23 -4.83 -14.64
N ALA A 340 -11.93 -3.75 -13.92
CA ALA A 340 -11.34 -3.75 -12.59
C ALA A 340 -11.87 -2.57 -11.77
N SER A 341 -11.80 -2.66 -10.45
CA SER A 341 -11.95 -1.50 -9.56
C SER A 341 -10.58 -0.99 -9.11
N PRO A 342 -10.41 0.33 -8.90
CA PRO A 342 -9.21 0.85 -8.25
C PRO A 342 -9.07 0.27 -6.83
N ILE A 343 -7.90 -0.29 -6.54
CA ILE A 343 -7.49 -0.66 -5.18
C ILE A 343 -7.26 0.64 -4.40
N PRO A 344 -7.63 0.71 -3.10
CA PRO A 344 -7.26 1.83 -2.23
C PRO A 344 -5.78 2.20 -2.37
N GLY A 345 -5.49 3.50 -2.55
CA GLY A 345 -4.15 4.02 -2.85
C GLY A 345 -3.87 4.22 -4.35
N ASN A 346 -4.48 3.44 -5.24
CA ASN A 346 -4.27 3.57 -6.69
C ASN A 346 -5.32 4.44 -7.41
N THR A 347 -6.29 4.97 -6.67
CA THR A 347 -7.44 5.71 -7.25
C THR A 347 -6.99 6.88 -8.13
N ILE A 348 -6.00 7.66 -7.69
CA ILE A 348 -5.46 8.79 -8.46
C ILE A 348 -4.82 8.33 -9.77
N SER A 349 -3.98 7.29 -9.70
CA SER A 349 -3.29 6.72 -10.88
C SER A 349 -4.27 6.19 -11.92
N VAL A 350 -5.33 5.51 -11.49
CA VAL A 350 -6.39 5.01 -12.39
C VAL A 350 -7.14 6.16 -13.04
N VAL A 351 -7.63 7.14 -12.26
CA VAL A 351 -8.39 8.28 -12.79
C VAL A 351 -7.55 9.09 -13.77
N ASN A 352 -6.29 9.37 -13.45
CA ASN A 352 -5.38 10.07 -14.37
C ASN A 352 -5.16 9.32 -15.69
N THR A 353 -5.15 7.98 -15.66
CA THR A 353 -5.05 7.15 -16.86
C THR A 353 -6.33 7.23 -17.69
N ILE A 354 -7.49 7.14 -17.04
CA ILE A 354 -8.81 7.30 -17.69
C ILE A 354 -8.90 8.66 -18.37
N ASP A 355 -8.59 9.75 -17.67
CA ASP A 355 -8.65 11.12 -18.19
C ASP A 355 -7.78 11.27 -19.43
N LYS A 356 -6.54 10.76 -19.41
CA LYS A 356 -5.66 10.79 -20.58
C LYS A 356 -6.23 10.03 -21.77
N LEU A 357 -6.80 8.84 -21.54
CA LEU A 357 -7.41 8.05 -22.61
C LEU A 357 -8.63 8.76 -23.21
N MET A 358 -9.44 9.43 -22.39
CA MET A 358 -10.55 10.26 -22.85
C MET A 358 -10.07 11.51 -23.61
N MET A 359 -9.01 12.17 -23.14
CA MET A 359 -8.40 13.30 -23.84
C MET A 359 -7.85 12.91 -25.23
N LEU A 360 -7.42 11.66 -25.40
CA LEU A 360 -7.03 11.08 -26.69
C LEU A 360 -8.24 10.72 -27.58
N GLY A 361 -9.46 10.93 -27.09
CA GLY A 361 -10.72 10.77 -27.82
C GLY A 361 -11.30 9.36 -27.80
N ALA A 362 -10.78 8.43 -26.98
CA ALA A 362 -11.34 7.10 -26.84
C ALA A 362 -12.61 7.10 -25.98
N LYS A 363 -13.52 6.15 -26.26
CA LYS A 363 -14.66 5.86 -25.40
C LYS A 363 -14.19 4.98 -24.24
N VAL A 364 -14.22 5.49 -23.01
CA VAL A 364 -13.78 4.72 -21.83
C VAL A 364 -14.98 4.27 -21.01
N VAL A 365 -15.08 2.97 -20.76
CA VAL A 365 -16.12 2.31 -19.94
C VAL A 365 -15.48 1.88 -18.61
N TYR A 366 -15.95 2.44 -17.50
CA TYR A 366 -15.38 2.23 -16.17
C TYR A 366 -16.42 2.51 -15.08
N GLY A 367 -16.15 2.04 -13.86
CA GLY A 367 -16.96 2.34 -12.68
C GLY A 367 -18.00 1.27 -12.34
N LYS A 368 -18.46 1.30 -11.07
CA LYS A 368 -19.33 0.26 -10.50
C LYS A 368 -20.69 0.15 -11.21
N GLY A 369 -21.23 1.27 -11.71
CA GLY A 369 -22.53 1.33 -12.38
C GLY A 369 -22.60 0.59 -13.72
N GLU A 370 -21.46 0.33 -14.37
CA GLU A 370 -21.40 -0.37 -15.66
C GLU A 370 -21.54 -1.89 -15.51
N GLY A 371 -21.38 -2.43 -14.29
CA GLY A 371 -21.51 -3.87 -14.03
C GLY A 371 -20.52 -4.74 -14.81
N ILE A 372 -19.33 -4.20 -15.12
CA ILE A 372 -18.24 -4.88 -15.86
C ILE A 372 -17.16 -5.47 -14.93
N HIS A 373 -17.37 -5.34 -13.61
CA HIS A 373 -16.49 -5.88 -12.60
C HIS A 373 -17.27 -6.21 -11.33
N VAL A 374 -16.89 -7.32 -10.71
CA VAL A 374 -17.29 -7.69 -9.36
C VAL A 374 -16.04 -8.02 -8.53
N SER A 375 -16.15 -7.83 -7.22
CA SER A 375 -15.11 -8.14 -6.24
C SER A 375 -14.80 -9.64 -6.17
N GLY A 376 -13.56 -9.97 -5.80
CA GLY A 376 -13.18 -11.32 -5.35
C GLY A 376 -13.58 -11.62 -3.90
N HIS A 377 -13.79 -10.59 -3.09
CA HIS A 377 -14.09 -10.69 -1.65
C HIS A 377 -15.58 -10.57 -1.38
N GLY A 378 -16.09 -11.39 -0.47
CA GLY A 378 -17.48 -11.49 -0.03
C GLY A 378 -17.97 -10.25 0.73
N PHE A 379 -19.26 -9.97 0.62
CA PHE A 379 -19.92 -8.87 1.32
C PHE A 379 -20.45 -9.35 2.69
N GLN A 380 -21.18 -8.50 3.42
CA GLN A 380 -21.65 -8.84 4.76
C GLN A 380 -22.46 -10.14 4.85
N GLU A 381 -23.31 -10.46 3.86
CA GLU A 381 -24.08 -11.70 3.92
C GLU A 381 -23.22 -12.94 3.60
N ASP A 382 -22.19 -12.80 2.77
CA ASP A 382 -21.16 -13.85 2.58
C ASP A 382 -20.41 -14.12 3.90
N GLN A 383 -20.02 -13.06 4.61
CA GLN A 383 -19.35 -13.16 5.90
C GLN A 383 -20.23 -13.81 6.97
N LYS A 384 -21.51 -13.44 7.03
CA LYS A 384 -22.49 -14.09 7.91
C LYS A 384 -22.67 -15.57 7.57
N LEU A 385 -22.70 -15.92 6.29
CA LEU A 385 -22.76 -17.33 5.86
C LEU A 385 -21.53 -18.11 6.33
N MET A 386 -20.31 -17.54 6.18
CA MET A 386 -19.09 -18.15 6.71
C MET A 386 -19.17 -18.37 8.24
N LEU A 387 -19.61 -17.37 9.00
CA LEU A 387 -19.81 -17.46 10.45
C LEU A 387 -20.86 -18.52 10.83
N ALA A 388 -21.97 -18.59 10.10
CA ALA A 388 -23.05 -19.56 10.34
C ALA A 388 -22.62 -21.02 10.03
N LEU A 389 -21.79 -21.22 9.01
CA LEU A 389 -21.26 -22.53 8.65
C LEU A 389 -20.20 -22.99 9.66
N THR A 390 -19.31 -22.09 10.10
CA THR A 390 -18.17 -22.44 10.95
C THR A 390 -18.48 -22.43 12.45
N ARG A 391 -19.42 -21.61 12.91
CA ARG A 391 -19.83 -21.45 14.33
C ARG A 391 -18.63 -21.43 15.29
N PRO A 392 -17.69 -20.48 15.11
CA PRO A 392 -16.43 -20.53 15.81
C PRO A 392 -16.59 -20.12 17.29
N LYS A 393 -15.79 -20.74 18.17
CA LYS A 393 -15.71 -20.34 19.58
C LYS A 393 -15.06 -18.96 19.73
N PHE A 394 -14.00 -18.69 18.97
CA PHE A 394 -13.28 -17.42 18.93
C PHE A 394 -13.22 -16.83 17.51
N PHE A 395 -13.11 -15.50 17.41
CA PHE A 395 -13.11 -14.83 16.11
C PHE A 395 -12.02 -13.77 16.00
N VAL A 396 -11.32 -13.76 14.86
CA VAL A 396 -10.30 -12.76 14.55
C VAL A 396 -10.52 -12.28 13.11
N PRO A 397 -11.07 -11.07 12.89
CA PRO A 397 -11.12 -10.49 11.55
C PRO A 397 -9.68 -10.21 11.06
N VAL A 398 -9.40 -10.59 9.81
CA VAL A 398 -8.11 -10.35 9.13
C VAL A 398 -8.32 -9.84 7.70
N HIS A 399 -7.24 -9.52 6.99
CA HIS A 399 -7.26 -9.04 5.61
C HIS A 399 -8.15 -7.79 5.43
N GLY A 400 -7.68 -6.65 5.96
CA GLY A 400 -8.43 -5.40 5.88
C GLY A 400 -7.86 -4.24 6.69
N GLU A 401 -8.29 -3.04 6.33
CA GLU A 401 -8.04 -1.80 7.08
C GLU A 401 -8.75 -1.81 8.45
N HIS A 402 -8.33 -0.97 9.40
CA HIS A 402 -8.89 -0.96 10.76
C HIS A 402 -10.43 -0.88 10.79
N ARG A 403 -11.02 0.00 9.97
CA ARG A 403 -12.48 0.15 9.85
C ARG A 403 -13.17 -1.14 9.43
N MET A 404 -12.54 -1.90 8.53
CA MET A 404 -13.05 -3.17 8.02
C MET A 404 -13.02 -4.25 9.11
N LEU A 405 -11.91 -4.33 9.87
CA LEU A 405 -11.79 -5.29 10.98
C LEU A 405 -12.84 -5.02 12.07
N VAL A 406 -13.07 -3.75 12.40
CA VAL A 406 -14.11 -3.33 13.35
C VAL A 406 -15.52 -3.64 12.83
N GLN A 407 -15.78 -3.44 11.55
CA GLN A 407 -17.09 -3.75 11.00
C GLN A 407 -17.34 -5.26 10.94
N HIS A 408 -16.31 -6.05 10.59
CA HIS A 408 -16.43 -7.50 10.57
C HIS A 408 -16.60 -8.10 11.97
N SER A 409 -15.93 -7.55 13.00
CA SER A 409 -16.17 -7.96 14.40
C SER A 409 -17.60 -7.70 14.85
N ARG A 410 -18.20 -6.56 14.47
CA ARG A 410 -19.63 -6.27 14.70
C ARG A 410 -20.53 -7.29 14.02
N THR A 411 -20.23 -7.70 12.79
CA THR A 411 -20.94 -8.79 12.10
C THR A 411 -20.83 -10.09 12.90
N GLY A 412 -19.63 -10.46 13.37
CA GLY A 412 -19.41 -11.60 14.26
C GLY A 412 -20.26 -11.57 15.53
N HIS A 413 -20.31 -10.43 16.21
CA HIS A 413 -21.13 -10.25 17.41
C HIS A 413 -22.63 -10.40 17.11
N SER A 414 -23.10 -9.84 15.99
CA SER A 414 -24.49 -9.98 15.57
C SER A 414 -24.89 -11.43 15.23
N MET A 415 -23.91 -12.26 14.88
CA MET A 415 -24.07 -13.69 14.61
C MET A 415 -23.87 -14.58 15.85
N GLY A 416 -23.66 -13.97 17.03
CA GLY A 416 -23.62 -14.69 18.31
C GLY A 416 -22.22 -15.00 18.84
N VAL A 417 -21.15 -14.55 18.20
CA VAL A 417 -19.80 -14.65 18.79
C VAL A 417 -19.69 -13.65 19.96
N PRO A 418 -19.31 -14.08 21.18
CA PRO A 418 -19.15 -13.15 22.29
C PRO A 418 -18.09 -12.08 22.03
N VAL A 419 -18.29 -10.88 22.58
CA VAL A 419 -17.33 -9.76 22.44
C VAL A 419 -15.97 -10.13 23.02
N ASP A 420 -15.94 -10.77 24.19
CA ASP A 420 -14.72 -11.21 24.86
C ASP A 420 -14.01 -12.36 24.12
N ASN A 421 -14.67 -12.97 23.14
CA ASN A 421 -14.12 -14.03 22.29
C ASN A 421 -13.62 -13.50 20.94
N THR A 422 -13.60 -12.19 20.75
CA THR A 422 -13.20 -11.56 19.48
C THR A 422 -11.99 -10.64 19.69
N LEU A 423 -10.95 -10.77 18.85
CA LEU A 423 -9.78 -9.90 18.89
C LEU A 423 -9.60 -9.12 17.58
N ILE A 424 -9.47 -7.80 17.68
CA ILE A 424 -8.92 -6.96 16.62
C ILE A 424 -7.43 -6.77 16.91
N ILE A 425 -6.59 -7.11 15.94
CA ILE A 425 -5.14 -7.21 16.09
C ILE A 425 -4.40 -6.37 15.05
N ASP A 426 -3.16 -6.01 15.38
CA ASP A 426 -2.21 -5.34 14.49
C ASP A 426 -1.17 -6.32 13.92
N ASN A 427 -0.46 -5.93 12.86
CA ASN A 427 0.72 -6.70 12.40
C ASN A 427 1.75 -6.78 13.54
N GLY A 428 2.18 -8.01 13.87
CA GLY A 428 3.13 -8.31 14.96
C GLY A 428 2.46 -8.67 16.29
N ASP A 429 1.15 -8.43 16.45
CA ASP A 429 0.40 -8.97 17.58
C ASP A 429 0.42 -10.50 17.53
N VAL A 430 0.48 -11.12 18.70
CA VAL A 430 0.43 -12.57 18.86
C VAL A 430 -0.92 -12.95 19.44
N VAL A 431 -1.70 -13.75 18.71
CA VAL A 431 -2.93 -14.34 19.23
C VAL A 431 -2.58 -15.67 19.89
N GLU A 432 -2.74 -15.75 21.21
CA GLU A 432 -2.55 -16.98 21.99
C GLU A 432 -3.90 -17.68 22.19
N LEU A 433 -3.97 -18.94 21.72
CA LEU A 433 -5.14 -19.79 21.77
C LEU A 433 -4.87 -21.03 22.63
N THR A 434 -5.71 -21.24 23.64
CA THR A 434 -5.88 -22.53 24.31
C THR A 434 -7.26 -23.09 23.96
N PRO A 435 -7.62 -24.32 24.35
CA PRO A 435 -8.97 -24.83 24.11
C PRO A 435 -10.08 -23.91 24.65
N ASP A 436 -9.78 -23.13 25.70
CA ASP A 436 -10.75 -22.34 26.47
C ASP A 436 -10.48 -20.84 26.54
N SER A 437 -9.40 -20.33 25.95
CA SER A 437 -9.10 -18.90 25.98
C SER A 437 -8.48 -18.39 24.68
N ILE A 438 -8.78 -17.11 24.40
CA ILE A 438 -8.09 -16.30 23.41
C ILE A 438 -7.55 -15.05 24.11
N ARG A 439 -6.30 -14.67 23.85
CA ARG A 439 -5.73 -13.41 24.34
C ARG A 439 -4.64 -12.89 23.41
N LYS A 440 -4.31 -11.60 23.55
CA LYS A 440 -3.08 -11.06 22.97
C LYS A 440 -1.89 -11.46 23.87
N GLY A 441 -0.90 -12.13 23.28
CA GLY A 441 0.38 -12.44 23.89
C GLY A 441 1.42 -11.34 23.68
N ASP A 442 2.69 -11.66 23.95
CA ASP A 442 3.80 -10.73 23.73
C ASP A 442 4.04 -10.52 22.22
N ALA A 443 3.93 -9.28 21.77
CA ALA A 443 4.11 -8.91 20.38
C ALA A 443 5.53 -9.23 19.86
N VAL A 444 5.61 -9.56 18.57
CA VAL A 444 6.89 -9.73 17.86
C VAL A 444 7.20 -8.49 17.04
N LYS A 445 8.46 -8.36 16.63
CA LYS A 445 8.85 -7.31 15.69
C LYS A 445 8.15 -7.54 14.34
N ALA A 446 7.35 -6.55 13.94
CA ALA A 446 6.73 -6.45 12.63
C ALA A 446 6.87 -5.02 12.07
N GLY A 447 6.68 -4.87 10.77
CA GLY A 447 6.95 -3.62 10.06
C GLY A 447 6.98 -3.84 8.55
N ILE A 448 7.68 -2.96 7.84
CA ILE A 448 7.84 -3.05 6.38
C ILE A 448 9.30 -3.05 5.97
N GLU A 449 9.61 -3.82 4.94
CA GLU A 449 10.85 -3.75 4.16
C GLU A 449 10.52 -3.17 2.78
N LEU A 450 11.20 -2.10 2.40
CA LEU A 450 11.00 -1.41 1.12
C LEU A 450 12.03 -1.91 0.11
N LEU A 451 11.59 -2.41 -1.04
CA LEU A 451 12.48 -2.97 -2.05
C LEU A 451 12.53 -2.08 -3.30
N ASP A 452 13.75 -1.75 -3.72
CA ASP A 452 14.04 -1.18 -5.04
C ASP A 452 14.49 -2.32 -5.98
N GLN A 453 13.58 -2.71 -6.90
CA GLN A 453 13.80 -3.82 -7.84
C GLN A 453 14.95 -3.53 -8.81
N SER A 454 15.30 -2.26 -9.05
CA SER A 454 16.41 -1.92 -9.95
C SER A 454 17.78 -2.27 -9.37
N ARG A 455 17.87 -2.42 -8.03
CA ARG A 455 19.15 -2.57 -7.31
C ARG A 455 19.20 -3.75 -6.36
N ASN A 456 18.14 -4.57 -6.27
CA ASN A 456 18.00 -5.64 -5.28
C ASN A 456 18.33 -5.17 -3.84
N GLY A 457 18.03 -3.89 -3.55
CA GLY A 457 18.43 -3.22 -2.31
C GLY A 457 17.22 -2.88 -1.45
N ILE A 458 17.37 -3.09 -0.14
CA ILE A 458 16.42 -2.60 0.85
C ILE A 458 16.61 -1.08 0.97
N VAL A 459 15.53 -0.32 0.75
CA VAL A 459 15.51 1.13 0.95
C VAL A 459 15.27 1.39 2.43
N ASP A 460 16.29 1.89 3.11
CA ASP A 460 16.18 2.29 4.51
C ASP A 460 15.21 3.47 4.68
N ALA A 461 14.50 3.51 5.81
CA ALA A 461 13.55 4.58 6.12
C ALA A 461 14.19 5.98 6.07
N ARG A 462 15.47 6.11 6.43
CA ARG A 462 16.23 7.36 6.30
C ARG A 462 16.39 7.77 4.84
N VAL A 463 16.74 6.83 3.96
CA VAL A 463 16.89 7.10 2.52
C VAL A 463 15.55 7.53 1.93
N LEU A 464 14.45 6.89 2.34
CA LEU A 464 13.12 7.31 1.89
C LEU A 464 12.80 8.73 2.36
N LYS A 465 13.07 9.06 3.63
CA LYS A 465 12.87 10.40 4.17
C LYS A 465 13.72 11.45 3.44
N GLU A 466 14.97 11.13 3.11
CA GLU A 466 15.83 12.01 2.32
C GLU A 466 15.26 12.21 0.90
N ARG A 467 14.71 11.17 0.26
CA ARG A 467 14.03 11.29 -1.05
C ARG A 467 12.78 12.17 -0.96
N GLN A 468 11.98 12.04 0.09
CA GLN A 468 10.80 12.87 0.35
C GLN A 468 11.21 14.34 0.56
N GLN A 469 12.19 14.61 1.42
CA GLN A 469 12.70 15.97 1.63
C GLN A 469 13.21 16.61 0.33
N LEU A 470 13.93 15.85 -0.49
CA LEU A 470 14.40 16.30 -1.80
C LEU A 470 13.25 16.62 -2.77
N ALA A 471 12.17 15.83 -2.73
CA ALA A 471 11.00 16.04 -3.58
C ALA A 471 10.14 17.22 -3.13
N GLU A 472 10.01 17.43 -1.81
CA GLU A 472 9.17 18.48 -1.22
C GLU A 472 9.88 19.84 -1.16
N ASP A 473 11.11 19.89 -0.66
CA ASP A 473 11.81 21.15 -0.34
C ASP A 473 13.06 21.39 -1.20
N GLY A 474 13.55 20.38 -1.92
CA GLY A 474 14.77 20.46 -2.72
C GLY A 474 16.07 20.37 -1.89
N VAL A 475 17.17 20.81 -2.49
CA VAL A 475 18.52 20.72 -1.92
C VAL A 475 19.30 22.02 -2.08
N VAL A 476 20.03 22.37 -1.03
CA VAL A 476 21.03 23.45 -1.02
C VAL A 476 22.41 22.84 -0.83
N THR A 477 23.28 22.98 -1.82
CA THR A 477 24.68 22.54 -1.72
C THR A 477 25.58 23.75 -1.49
N ILE A 478 26.46 23.66 -0.50
CA ILE A 478 27.39 24.71 -0.11
C ILE A 478 28.81 24.17 -0.24
N LEU A 479 29.68 24.92 -0.91
CA LEU A 479 31.12 24.67 -0.90
C LEU A 479 31.81 25.84 -0.21
N ALA A 480 32.49 25.58 0.91
CA ALA A 480 33.19 26.57 1.70
C ALA A 480 34.69 26.22 1.77
N ALA A 481 35.57 27.17 1.45
CA ALA A 481 37.01 27.00 1.64
C ALA A 481 37.41 27.65 2.97
N ILE A 482 37.92 26.84 3.90
CA ILE A 482 38.23 27.27 5.28
C ILE A 482 39.65 26.81 5.62
N SER A 483 40.50 27.71 6.10
CA SER A 483 41.85 27.40 6.52
C SER A 483 41.89 26.73 7.90
N THR A 484 42.96 25.98 8.17
CA THR A 484 43.16 25.30 9.46
C THR A 484 43.32 26.24 10.66
N ASP A 485 43.51 27.54 10.43
CA ASP A 485 43.53 28.59 11.47
C ASP A 485 42.16 29.25 11.70
N GLY A 486 41.11 28.81 11.00
CA GLY A 486 39.73 29.21 11.27
C GLY A 486 39.25 30.41 10.47
N ALA A 487 39.86 30.66 9.31
CA ALA A 487 39.44 31.73 8.42
C ALA A 487 38.79 31.16 7.15
N MET A 488 37.73 31.82 6.68
CA MET A 488 37.23 31.57 5.34
C MET A 488 38.19 32.20 4.33
N VAL A 489 38.65 31.43 3.34
CA VAL A 489 39.70 31.85 2.39
C VAL A 489 39.19 32.10 0.97
N ALA A 490 37.93 31.77 0.71
CA ALA A 490 37.23 32.09 -0.54
C ALA A 490 35.73 32.30 -0.26
N PRO A 491 34.99 33.02 -1.14
CA PRO A 491 33.54 33.12 -1.02
C PRO A 491 32.88 31.75 -1.11
N PRO A 492 31.87 31.44 -0.28
CA PRO A 492 31.16 30.18 -0.37
C PRO A 492 30.38 30.11 -1.69
N ARG A 493 30.41 28.94 -2.35
CA ARG A 493 29.54 28.68 -3.51
C ARG A 493 28.27 28.00 -3.04
N VAL A 494 27.13 28.56 -3.43
CA VAL A 494 25.81 28.03 -3.08
C VAL A 494 25.09 27.62 -4.36
N ASN A 495 24.55 26.41 -4.37
CA ASN A 495 23.74 25.90 -5.46
C ASN A 495 22.40 25.42 -4.90
N LEU A 496 21.30 25.84 -5.53
CA LEU A 496 19.95 25.46 -5.15
C LEU A 496 19.33 24.65 -6.27
N ARG A 497 18.72 23.51 -5.92
CA ARG A 497 17.97 22.67 -6.87
C ARG A 497 16.64 22.29 -6.23
N GLY A 498 15.53 22.56 -6.91
CA GLY A 498 14.18 22.24 -6.41
C GLY A 498 13.71 23.10 -5.23
N VAL A 499 14.54 24.01 -4.70
CA VAL A 499 14.18 24.88 -3.59
C VAL A 499 13.35 26.06 -4.10
N VAL A 500 12.09 26.13 -3.69
CA VAL A 500 11.23 27.28 -3.96
C VAL A 500 11.58 28.37 -2.95
N THR A 501 12.09 29.51 -3.42
CA THR A 501 12.53 30.61 -2.55
C THR A 501 12.23 31.96 -3.20
N THR A 502 11.80 32.92 -2.37
CA THR A 502 11.67 34.33 -2.73
C THR A 502 12.99 35.10 -2.59
N ALA A 503 13.99 34.51 -1.92
CA ALA A 503 15.32 35.06 -1.81
C ALA A 503 16.09 34.88 -3.12
N ASP A 504 16.65 35.97 -3.65
CA ASP A 504 17.55 35.90 -4.79
C ASP A 504 18.85 35.14 -4.43
N ALA A 505 19.57 34.66 -5.45
CA ALA A 505 20.80 33.89 -5.25
C ALA A 505 21.84 34.66 -4.43
N ARG A 506 21.85 35.99 -4.50
CA ARG A 506 22.78 36.87 -3.79
C ARG A 506 22.49 36.89 -2.28
N LYS A 507 21.22 36.99 -1.88
CA LYS A 507 20.77 36.95 -0.49
C LYS A 507 21.08 35.61 0.15
N MET A 508 20.93 34.51 -0.59
CA MET A 508 21.31 33.18 -0.11
C MET A 508 22.82 33.06 0.12
N SER A 509 23.65 33.55 -0.81
CA SER A 509 25.11 33.58 -0.62
C SER A 509 25.52 34.41 0.60
N LEU A 510 24.87 35.55 0.84
CA LEU A 510 25.12 36.38 2.02
C LEU A 510 24.73 35.67 3.32
N TRP A 511 23.60 34.97 3.35
CA TRP A 511 23.17 34.20 4.52
C TRP A 511 24.16 33.08 4.85
N VAL A 512 24.61 32.35 3.83
CA VAL A 512 25.63 31.30 3.99
C VAL A 512 26.96 31.90 4.47
N GLU A 513 27.39 33.02 3.89
CA GLU A 513 28.62 33.71 4.32
C GLU A 513 28.55 34.12 5.80
N ARG A 514 27.43 34.72 6.22
CA ARG A 514 27.20 35.12 7.62
C ARG A 514 27.14 33.93 8.57
N GLU A 515 26.54 32.82 8.14
CA GLU A 515 26.45 31.63 8.98
C GLU A 515 27.82 30.98 9.17
N ILE A 516 28.61 30.83 8.10
CA ILE A 516 29.97 30.31 8.18
C ILE A 516 30.82 31.18 9.10
N LYS A 517 30.80 32.52 8.92
CA LYS A 517 31.51 33.46 9.80
C LYS A 517 31.09 33.28 11.25
N TRP A 518 29.79 33.20 11.52
CA TRP A 518 29.28 33.00 12.87
C TRP A 518 29.76 31.69 13.49
N VAL A 519 29.77 30.58 12.74
CA VAL A 519 30.29 29.29 13.22
C VAL A 519 31.80 29.40 13.53
N LEU A 520 32.58 30.04 12.65
CA LEU A 520 34.01 30.25 12.86
C LEU A 520 34.30 31.15 14.08
N GLU A 521 33.50 32.18 14.32
CA GLU A 521 33.70 33.08 15.46
C GLU A 521 33.28 32.44 16.80
N ASN A 522 32.18 31.67 16.80
CA ASN A 522 31.51 31.26 18.03
C ASN A 522 31.73 29.78 18.40
N ARG A 523 32.08 28.93 17.44
CA ARG A 523 32.21 27.47 17.62
C ARG A 523 33.61 26.94 17.32
N TRP A 524 34.46 27.68 16.60
CA TRP A 524 35.79 27.20 16.19
C TRP A 524 36.64 26.63 17.32
N LYS A 525 36.71 27.31 18.47
CA LYS A 525 37.46 26.84 19.64
C LYS A 525 36.99 25.48 20.17
N GLN A 526 35.72 25.13 19.99
CA GLN A 526 35.13 23.85 20.42
C GLN A 526 35.33 22.76 19.36
N LEU A 527 35.49 23.17 18.10
CA LEU A 527 35.70 22.30 16.94
C LEU A 527 37.18 22.04 16.64
N CYS A 528 38.10 22.66 17.40
CA CYS A 528 39.54 22.44 17.28
C CYS A 528 40.10 21.77 18.53
N ARG A 529 40.97 20.77 18.33
CA ARG A 529 41.76 20.14 19.40
C ARG A 529 43.23 20.49 19.23
N ASN A 530 43.86 20.97 20.30
CA ASN A 530 45.30 21.18 20.34
C ASN A 530 45.98 19.89 20.78
N THR A 531 46.50 19.12 19.82
CA THR A 531 47.24 17.86 20.05
C THR A 531 48.76 18.04 20.15
N GLY A 532 49.26 19.27 20.35
CA GLY A 532 50.68 19.55 20.55
C GLY A 532 51.56 19.58 19.28
N GLY A 533 50.96 19.44 18.08
CA GLY A 533 51.62 19.61 16.78
C GLY A 533 51.59 21.05 16.24
N LYS A 534 52.24 21.30 15.08
CA LYS A 534 52.32 22.63 14.42
C LYS A 534 50.98 23.17 13.85
N ALA A 535 49.93 22.35 13.79
CA ALA A 535 48.60 22.77 13.34
C ALA A 535 47.51 22.14 14.23
N PRO A 536 46.43 22.86 14.58
CA PRO A 536 45.32 22.31 15.32
C PRO A 536 44.59 21.24 14.49
N GLU A 537 44.12 20.19 15.16
CA GLU A 537 43.26 19.20 14.53
C GLU A 537 41.82 19.75 14.53
N VAL A 538 41.22 19.87 13.34
CA VAL A 538 39.90 20.48 13.14
C VAL A 538 38.85 19.40 12.89
N ASP A 539 37.75 19.44 13.63
CA ASP A 539 36.54 18.65 13.37
C ASP A 539 35.74 19.27 12.22
N TRP A 540 36.17 18.97 10.99
CA TRP A 540 35.52 19.46 9.77
C TRP A 540 34.07 18.99 9.64
N MET A 541 33.74 17.78 10.14
CA MET A 541 32.36 17.28 10.15
C MET A 541 31.49 18.09 11.12
N GLY A 542 32.04 18.49 12.26
CA GLY A 542 31.40 19.39 13.21
C GLY A 542 31.17 20.79 12.61
N VAL A 543 32.15 21.33 11.87
CA VAL A 543 31.99 22.60 11.13
C VAL A 543 30.85 22.51 10.13
N GLN A 544 30.83 21.48 9.28
CA GLN A 544 29.76 21.24 8.31
C GLN A 544 28.39 21.20 8.98
N ARG A 545 28.26 20.42 10.07
CA ARG A 545 27.00 20.26 10.81
C ARG A 545 26.50 21.56 11.42
N GLU A 546 27.37 22.36 12.04
CA GLU A 546 26.96 23.64 12.64
C GLU A 546 26.46 24.62 11.56
N VAL A 547 27.13 24.66 10.39
CA VAL A 547 26.69 25.48 9.25
C VAL A 547 25.33 25.00 8.72
N GLU A 548 25.15 23.70 8.53
CA GLU A 548 23.88 23.09 8.08
C GLU A 548 22.72 23.39 9.04
N VAL A 549 22.94 23.22 10.35
CA VAL A 549 21.93 23.47 11.40
C VAL A 549 21.57 24.96 11.46
N GLY A 550 22.57 25.84 11.42
CA GLY A 550 22.36 27.28 11.47
C GLY A 550 21.57 27.80 10.28
N LEU A 551 21.98 27.40 9.07
CA LEU A 551 21.30 27.77 7.84
C LEU A 551 19.90 27.18 7.78
N GLY A 552 19.72 25.91 8.16
CA GLY A 552 18.40 25.26 8.20
C GLY A 552 17.41 25.99 9.11
N ARG A 553 17.86 26.42 10.30
CA ARG A 553 17.02 27.25 11.20
C ARG A 553 16.61 28.56 10.57
N ARG A 554 17.52 29.21 9.82
CA ARG A 554 17.23 30.47 9.13
C ARG A 554 16.24 30.27 7.99
N MET A 555 16.44 29.25 7.16
CA MET A 555 15.55 28.94 6.04
C MET A 555 14.14 28.59 6.52
N ARG A 556 14.01 27.79 7.60
CA ARG A 556 12.71 27.52 8.22
C ARG A 556 12.01 28.78 8.72
N ARG A 557 12.75 29.71 9.33
CA ARG A 557 12.19 30.95 9.88
C ARG A 557 11.78 31.95 8.81
N GLU A 558 12.64 32.16 7.81
CA GLU A 558 12.51 33.25 6.83
C GLU A 558 11.76 32.82 5.57
N LEU A 559 11.87 31.54 5.19
CA LEU A 559 11.35 31.01 3.93
C LEU A 559 10.32 29.89 4.12
N GLN A 560 10.11 29.41 5.36
CA GLN A 560 9.20 28.31 5.68
C GLN A 560 9.45 27.02 4.87
N VAL A 561 10.72 26.78 4.49
CA VAL A 561 11.17 25.57 3.80
C VAL A 561 12.23 24.83 4.61
N GLU A 562 12.33 23.53 4.41
CA GLU A 562 13.32 22.66 5.07
C GLU A 562 14.15 21.84 4.06
N PRO A 563 14.88 22.47 3.12
CA PRO A 563 15.62 21.73 2.12
C PRO A 563 16.72 20.88 2.76
N LEU A 564 17.13 19.83 2.06
CA LEU A 564 18.36 19.11 2.41
C LEU A 564 19.54 20.08 2.21
N ILE A 565 20.28 20.39 3.27
CA ILE A 565 21.47 21.24 3.20
C ILE A 565 22.70 20.34 3.27
N LEU A 566 23.56 20.44 2.27
CA LEU A 566 24.82 19.71 2.18
C LEU A 566 25.98 20.71 2.18
N CYS A 567 26.71 20.79 3.28
CA CYS A 567 27.89 21.64 3.39
C CYS A 567 29.17 20.82 3.15
N LEU A 568 29.93 21.21 2.14
CA LEU A 568 31.25 20.66 1.84
C LEU A 568 32.29 21.70 2.23
N VAL A 569 33.12 21.37 3.21
CA VAL A 569 34.26 22.20 3.60
C VAL A 569 35.51 21.69 2.90
N GLN A 570 36.19 22.57 2.17
CA GLN A 570 37.50 22.34 1.59
C GLN A 570 38.56 22.96 2.51
N PRO A 571 39.36 22.15 3.22
CA PRO A 571 40.42 22.65 4.08
C PRO A 571 41.51 23.35 3.27
N ALA A 572 41.96 24.50 3.74
CA ALA A 572 43.13 25.20 3.23
C ALA A 572 44.25 25.25 4.30
N PRO A 573 45.53 25.38 3.91
CA PRO A 573 46.61 25.56 4.87
C PRO A 573 46.42 26.83 5.72
N GLY A 574 46.85 26.80 6.98
CA GLY A 574 46.94 28.00 7.82
C GLY A 574 47.86 29.06 7.20
N GLY A 575 47.54 30.33 7.38
CA GLY A 575 48.24 31.44 6.72
C GLY A 575 47.81 31.71 5.27
N THR A 576 46.86 30.96 4.73
CA THR A 576 46.20 31.32 3.46
C THR A 576 45.49 32.67 3.63
N PRO A 577 45.58 33.60 2.66
CA PRO A 577 44.96 34.92 2.77
C PRO A 577 43.46 34.83 3.08
N VAL A 578 43.04 35.54 4.14
CA VAL A 578 41.64 35.58 4.56
C VAL A 578 40.79 36.28 3.50
N TYR A 579 39.68 35.63 3.14
CA TYR A 579 38.69 36.23 2.27
C TYR A 579 37.96 37.36 3.01
N LYS A 580 38.09 38.58 2.48
CA LYS A 580 37.30 39.74 2.93
C LYS A 580 35.98 39.73 2.17
N GLY A 581 34.92 39.39 2.89
CA GLY A 581 33.62 39.10 2.30
C GLY A 581 32.77 40.32 1.99
N ARG A 582 31.68 40.11 1.26
CA ARG A 582 30.70 41.17 0.94
C ARG A 582 29.65 41.34 2.04
N ALA A 583 29.50 40.36 2.95
CA ALA A 583 28.54 40.44 4.05
C ALA A 583 28.94 41.46 5.15
N ASP A 584 30.20 41.91 5.16
CA ASP A 584 30.72 42.90 6.10
C ASP A 584 30.26 44.34 5.78
N ALA A 585 29.52 44.52 4.67
CA ALA A 585 29.05 45.82 4.18
C ALA A 585 27.56 46.14 4.48
N GLU A 586 26.80 45.23 5.10
CA GLU A 586 25.40 45.46 5.52
C GLU A 586 25.14 45.01 6.97
N PRO A 587 24.25 45.68 7.74
CA PRO A 587 23.98 45.35 9.15
C PRO A 587 23.42 43.93 9.37
N ASP A 588 23.66 43.38 10.57
CA ASP A 588 23.20 42.05 11.01
C ASP A 588 22.06 42.17 12.03
N ASP A 589 20.82 41.87 11.64
CA ASP A 589 19.61 42.05 12.47
C ASP A 589 19.29 40.86 13.40
N ARG A 590 20.29 40.07 13.81
CA ARG A 590 20.06 38.91 14.71
C ARG A 590 19.86 39.36 16.17
N PRO A 591 18.87 38.81 16.92
CA PRO A 591 18.76 39.07 18.35
C PRO A 591 19.92 38.38 19.12
N ALA A 592 20.51 39.10 20.07
CA ALA A 592 21.60 38.58 20.90
C ALA A 592 21.17 37.34 21.73
N PRO A 593 22.07 36.36 21.94
CA PRO A 593 21.77 35.19 22.74
C PRO A 593 21.59 35.55 24.22
N ARG A 594 20.54 35.03 24.86
CA ARG A 594 20.36 35.13 26.32
C ARG A 594 21.44 34.32 27.04
N GLY A 595 22.40 35.01 27.64
CA GLY A 595 23.44 34.41 28.48
C GLY A 595 22.84 33.75 29.72
N ARG A 596 23.19 32.49 29.95
CA ARG A 596 22.86 31.73 31.17
C ARG A 596 23.86 32.15 32.26
N GLY A 597 23.56 33.24 32.97
CA GLY A 597 24.32 33.72 34.12
C GLY A 597 24.05 32.87 35.37
N GLY A 598 25.11 32.31 35.95
CA GLY A 598 25.07 31.39 37.09
C GLY A 598 24.57 32.00 38.39
N ARG A 599 23.98 31.14 39.22
CA ARG A 599 23.72 31.37 40.64
C ARG A 599 25.04 31.52 41.39
N GLY A 600 25.21 32.61 42.12
CA GLY A 600 26.28 32.83 43.09
C GLY A 600 25.87 33.96 44.03
N GLY A 601 25.82 33.68 45.33
CA GLY A 601 25.10 34.46 46.33
C GLY A 601 25.68 35.84 46.70
N GLY A 602 24.89 36.60 47.47
CA GLY A 602 25.36 37.77 48.21
C GLY A 602 24.37 38.94 48.28
N SER A 603 23.43 38.88 49.22
CA SER A 603 22.82 40.07 49.86
C SER A 603 23.94 40.77 50.68
N PRO A 604 23.94 42.10 50.99
CA PRO A 604 22.77 42.79 51.57
C PRO A 604 22.62 44.34 51.41
N TYR A 605 21.44 44.83 51.84
CA TYR A 605 21.04 46.22 52.19
C TYR A 605 21.11 47.31 51.07
N GLY A 606 20.13 48.19 50.85
CA GLY A 606 18.85 48.45 51.50
C GLY A 606 18.20 49.74 50.94
N ARG A 607 16.93 49.92 51.31
CA ARG A 607 16.13 51.17 51.39
C ARG A 607 15.60 51.87 50.11
N ARG A 608 14.27 51.68 49.96
CA ARG A 608 13.16 52.66 50.09
C ARG A 608 12.82 53.66 48.98
N ASN A 609 11.49 53.68 48.76
CA ASN A 609 10.59 54.73 48.28
C ASN A 609 10.76 55.14 46.81
N GLY A 610 9.77 54.93 45.94
CA GLY A 610 8.41 55.51 45.97
C GLY A 610 8.35 56.39 44.70
N GLY A 611 7.28 56.59 43.94
CA GLY A 611 5.86 56.29 43.94
C GLY A 611 5.29 57.04 42.71
N GLY A 612 4.12 56.64 42.21
CA GLY A 612 3.36 57.35 41.17
C GLY A 612 3.95 57.25 39.75
N GLY A 613 3.23 56.90 38.69
CA GLY A 613 1.82 57.15 38.40
C GLY A 613 1.75 58.13 37.23
N GLY A 614 1.11 57.72 36.12
CA GLY A 614 0.67 58.64 35.07
C GLY A 614 1.08 58.28 33.63
N THR A 615 0.15 57.61 32.92
CA THR A 615 -0.18 57.87 31.50
C THR A 615 -0.55 59.36 31.29
N PRO A 616 -0.60 59.96 30.06
CA PRO A 616 -1.11 59.39 28.82
C PRO A 616 -0.44 59.86 27.49
N ALA A 617 -1.03 59.40 26.37
CA ALA A 617 -0.74 59.63 24.95
C ALA A 617 -1.11 61.08 24.44
N PRO A 618 -1.39 61.34 23.14
CA PRO A 618 -0.59 61.33 21.90
C PRO A 618 -0.71 62.67 21.08
N VAL A 619 0.13 62.90 20.04
CA VAL A 619 -0.05 63.96 18.99
C VAL A 619 0.65 63.47 17.70
N ARG A 620 0.11 63.28 16.49
CA ARG A 620 -0.74 63.98 15.49
C ARG A 620 0.01 64.92 14.50
N ASN A 621 -0.11 64.60 13.19
CA ASN A 621 0.04 65.42 11.96
C ASN A 621 1.46 65.93 11.58
N ASN A 622 1.86 66.20 10.32
CA ASN A 622 1.14 66.42 9.05
C ASN A 622 2.09 66.35 7.82
N GLN A 623 1.52 65.99 6.65
CA GLN A 623 1.70 66.51 5.27
C GLN A 623 3.08 66.66 4.58
N GLY A 624 3.13 66.19 3.32
CA GLY A 624 4.06 66.65 2.27
C GLY A 624 3.79 65.99 0.90
N ASN A 625 3.37 66.80 -0.07
CA ASN A 625 2.90 66.47 -1.44
C ASN A 625 3.97 65.92 -2.41
N GLY A 626 3.53 65.17 -3.42
CA GLY A 626 4.31 64.94 -4.67
C GLY A 626 3.65 63.95 -5.64
N ARG A 627 2.98 64.45 -6.69
CA ARG A 627 2.33 63.69 -7.78
C ARG A 627 3.28 63.36 -8.94
N SER A 628 3.21 62.13 -9.45
CA SER A 628 3.31 61.71 -10.87
C SER A 628 3.12 60.18 -10.88
N GLY A 629 2.23 59.50 -11.62
CA GLY A 629 1.58 59.80 -12.88
C GLY A 629 2.09 58.85 -13.97
N SER A 630 1.67 57.57 -13.98
CA SER A 630 1.70 56.74 -15.20
C SER A 630 0.81 55.49 -15.10
N ALA A 631 -0.16 55.47 -16.01
CA ALA A 631 -1.16 54.50 -16.40
C ALA A 631 -0.94 53.00 -16.15
N THR A 632 -2.00 52.37 -15.66
CA THR A 632 -2.30 50.93 -15.68
C THR A 632 -3.24 50.63 -16.87
N PRO A 633 -3.10 49.53 -17.62
CA PRO A 633 -4.19 49.03 -18.44
C PRO A 633 -5.03 48.00 -17.66
N ALA A 634 -6.34 48.18 -17.71
CA ALA A 634 -7.35 47.32 -17.12
C ALA A 634 -7.46 45.96 -17.85
N PRO A 635 -7.81 44.86 -17.16
CA PRO A 635 -8.16 43.60 -17.80
C PRO A 635 -9.62 43.62 -18.27
N VAL A 636 -9.82 43.00 -19.43
CA VAL A 636 -11.07 42.81 -20.17
C VAL A 636 -12.06 41.96 -19.36
N ARG A 637 -13.30 42.45 -19.25
CA ARG A 637 -14.47 41.72 -18.74
C ARG A 637 -14.81 40.57 -19.70
N ALA A 638 -14.72 39.33 -19.21
CA ALA A 638 -15.44 38.19 -19.79
C ALA A 638 -16.74 37.96 -19.01
N VAL A 639 -17.83 37.84 -19.77
CA VAL A 639 -19.20 37.74 -19.32
C VAL A 639 -19.45 36.33 -18.78
N ALA A 640 -19.68 36.21 -17.47
CA ALA A 640 -20.20 34.98 -16.88
C ALA A 640 -21.73 35.03 -16.90
N ALA A 641 -22.35 34.21 -17.73
CA ALA A 641 -23.79 33.97 -17.71
C ALA A 641 -24.13 33.13 -16.47
N THR A 642 -24.72 33.77 -15.46
CA THR A 642 -25.38 33.10 -14.34
C THR A 642 -26.73 32.55 -14.80
N ALA A 643 -26.79 31.26 -15.12
CA ALA A 643 -28.04 30.53 -15.19
C ALA A 643 -28.49 30.18 -13.76
N VAL A 644 -29.57 30.83 -13.35
CA VAL A 644 -30.32 30.52 -12.12
C VAL A 644 -31.00 29.17 -12.34
N VAL A 645 -30.61 28.15 -11.58
CA VAL A 645 -31.37 26.90 -11.49
C VAL A 645 -32.37 27.08 -10.35
N GLU A 646 -33.63 27.31 -10.71
CA GLU A 646 -34.76 27.22 -9.79
C GLU A 646 -34.85 25.81 -9.21
N LYS A 647 -34.95 25.73 -7.89
CA LYS A 647 -35.33 24.52 -7.17
C LYS A 647 -36.78 24.18 -7.49
N VAL A 648 -36.99 23.19 -8.36
CA VAL A 648 -38.30 22.57 -8.54
C VAL A 648 -38.53 21.60 -7.38
N ALA A 649 -39.57 21.88 -6.58
CA ALA A 649 -40.07 20.99 -5.54
C ALA A 649 -40.67 19.70 -6.16
N PRO A 650 -40.53 18.53 -5.51
CA PRO A 650 -41.08 17.29 -6.03
C PRO A 650 -42.62 17.31 -5.99
N GLN A 651 -43.27 17.01 -7.12
CA GLN A 651 -44.70 16.72 -7.18
C GLN A 651 -45.01 15.36 -6.51
N PRO A 652 -46.17 15.22 -5.86
CA PRO A 652 -46.56 14.00 -5.17
C PRO A 652 -46.93 12.89 -6.17
N VAL A 653 -46.36 11.70 -5.96
CA VAL A 653 -46.70 10.49 -6.71
C VAL A 653 -47.98 9.90 -6.13
N ALA A 654 -48.94 9.61 -7.01
CA ALA A 654 -50.23 8.99 -6.68
C ALA A 654 -50.07 7.63 -6.00
N GLU A 655 -50.80 7.44 -4.89
CA GLU A 655 -50.96 6.17 -4.17
C GLU A 655 -51.56 5.09 -5.10
N LYS A 656 -50.90 3.93 -5.16
CA LYS A 656 -51.51 2.70 -5.65
C LYS A 656 -52.12 1.93 -4.47
N ALA A 657 -53.37 1.53 -4.69
CA ALA A 657 -54.24 0.83 -3.75
C ALA A 657 -53.63 -0.45 -3.15
N ALA A 658 -53.92 -0.66 -1.86
CA ALA A 658 -53.62 -1.87 -1.11
C ALA A 658 -54.42 -3.08 -1.62
N PRO A 659 -53.86 -4.31 -1.61
CA PRO A 659 -54.65 -5.52 -1.81
C PRO A 659 -55.43 -5.87 -0.54
N ALA A 660 -56.67 -6.33 -0.73
CA ALA A 660 -57.60 -6.78 0.29
C ALA A 660 -57.11 -8.03 1.05
N PRO A 661 -57.60 -8.28 2.29
CA PRO A 661 -57.20 -9.45 3.08
C PRO A 661 -57.97 -10.69 2.63
N GLU A 662 -57.27 -11.81 2.43
CA GLU A 662 -57.88 -13.13 2.26
C GLU A 662 -58.08 -13.84 3.61
N PRO A 663 -59.11 -14.70 3.75
CA PRO A 663 -59.67 -15.11 5.04
C PRO A 663 -58.96 -16.30 5.67
N GLU A 664 -58.83 -16.27 7.01
CA GLU A 664 -58.51 -17.43 7.85
C GLU A 664 -59.63 -18.47 7.84
N MET A 665 -59.28 -19.76 7.74
CA MET A 665 -60.10 -20.90 8.17
C MET A 665 -59.19 -22.10 8.57
N PRO A 666 -59.65 -23.04 9.42
CA PRO A 666 -58.96 -23.44 10.65
C PRO A 666 -58.25 -24.80 10.64
N ALA A 667 -57.55 -25.05 11.75
CA ALA A 667 -56.79 -26.24 12.09
C ALA A 667 -57.56 -27.58 12.01
N GLY A 668 -56.88 -28.64 11.55
CA GLY A 668 -57.26 -30.02 11.90
C GLY A 668 -56.75 -31.13 10.96
N ARG A 669 -55.95 -32.04 11.55
CA ARG A 669 -55.74 -33.48 11.22
C ARG A 669 -54.80 -33.91 10.06
N THR A 670 -53.59 -34.29 10.49
CA THR A 670 -52.90 -35.61 10.36
C THR A 670 -52.89 -36.45 9.07
N ARG A 671 -51.66 -36.99 8.81
CA ARG A 671 -51.27 -38.23 8.07
C ARG A 671 -51.33 -38.09 6.53
N ARG A 672 -50.34 -38.49 5.71
CA ARG A 672 -49.39 -39.63 5.75
C ARG A 672 -48.24 -39.44 4.71
N ARG A 673 -47.14 -40.18 4.92
CA ARG A 673 -45.97 -40.43 4.03
C ARG A 673 -46.30 -40.78 2.57
N ARG A 674 -45.39 -40.38 1.64
CA ARG A 674 -44.60 -41.21 0.66
C ARG A 674 -44.05 -40.28 -0.44
N SER A 675 -42.75 -40.03 -0.51
CA SER A 675 -41.68 -40.78 -1.22
C SER A 675 -41.61 -40.54 -2.74
N ALA A 676 -40.44 -40.04 -3.15
CA ALA A 676 -39.65 -40.35 -4.35
C ALA A 676 -39.94 -39.66 -5.70
N ALA A 677 -38.81 -39.19 -6.25
CA ALA A 677 -38.39 -39.16 -7.66
C ALA A 677 -39.09 -38.19 -8.63
N SER A 678 -38.40 -37.12 -8.99
CA SER A 678 -37.63 -37.00 -10.26
C SER A 678 -36.67 -35.83 -10.17
#